data_AF-A0A3N0Z8G5-F1
#
_entry.id   AF-A0A3N0Z8G5-F1
#
_cell.length_a   1.000
_cell.length_b   1.000
_cell.length_c   1.000
_cell.angle_alpha   90.00
_cell.angle_beta   90.00
_cell.angle_gamma   90.00
#
_symmetry.space_group_name_H-M   'P 1'
#
loop_
_entity.id
_entity.type
_entity.pdbx_description
1 polymer ?
#
loop_
_entity_poly.entity_id
_entity_poly.type
_entity_poly.pdbx_seq_one_letter_code
_entity_poly.pdbx_strand_id
1 'polypeptide(L)'
;ERRDRSEAFESSERWLESRSLESCGLSLSHLFSLCTTPPVAIEMYHDRIKWLSQGNRKVFGVVNGSRVGVLVDTSDFNCSTERLADLQRELLTLIEEQLRFKNQLYLLSYGSEVSSLWEKTLDICPLRLRECYAWVMQLQAGGGCDLLQALQRALTHSQLDTLLIILAARPDQTVDVICDCLALNRMPSVHAVAYNCSSPAAIETVKRMAAVSGGRYHLFSAALGVVDSSTDVDLLWAEIKAARDVLTQIQNMRQGRLGDTAVTVESEISTGLDSLTLSDFSSVSSTRGAPLSIKPAGPAPSSSSEWLKTHGLKAQKLDLYQLLARNAYSPQETFVPILGKTVSATVHERVMVQFEWHDGTVKNLHVDLPSLRKYQKRLMGAVQLFERRVEWLNRTGSHQIWGTVCEQRVQVLLDMSGMNTHYQLHIQHALRILLQEQLANKHSFNIIVFGSDVKSWQEKMVPSTHENLQAVWQWIQALECVGGRNTLAALRRALEEEPQDEAALTHGVYLLTTGMPDQHMVSVTAYVSERCSAANLNLHVCLFTGEEDTVRCPPPRHATRAETAHALRGLAHAGNGRFLWTTETGIVENDDISALIGEMETAANYCQKCSELLDSLIQKGSSRGSGEASTPSLKPQAWSHKTILPSPRPTTLSLARLESRQMSRFAHYSSAWRPNSSKAEIPAVQSADFSTPAGRTKPADQRRATVSQSVFFMEDGNLGFIFKKYPKPKSVRKSINTIKLAKHEDICSTKQWLKRFGIKNLKLDLHKLISGPECCHHNKMVPSVQKSVSAKYCDIFPSVQVNGAVRHLHLTSGELKHYLNQTDKLMQRYGRRLEWLLTGSRRMFGSVLEKDVCVLLDVSGSMAPCLPELQKGLALLIWDQLHANSVRFNVLAFSGGVRIWQPALVESTEDLCTEAVQWLSQLSSHGPSSTLQALQTGCGLADDVGLYLICDGGCDSSHSLILTEIETLRKEKSFTVHTVALNYHDRSDIEFLKCLAHKTGGRYHKAPDDIETALIRKLLSDPCSADTVLPKFEGDDLRKLSEEIEKLRLFQKQAKAFRKTILGSRNLEGT
;
A
#
# COMPACT_ATOMS: atom_id res chain seq x y z
N GLU A 1 20.43 -16.82 -18.61
CA GLU A 1 20.47 -15.34 -18.55
C GLU A 1 19.94 -14.63 -19.81
N ARG A 2 20.46 -14.89 -21.03
CA ARG A 2 19.90 -14.28 -22.26
C ARG A 2 18.46 -14.72 -22.60
N ARG A 3 18.07 -15.97 -22.31
CA ARG A 3 16.68 -16.47 -22.50
C ARG A 3 15.70 -15.88 -21.48
N ASP A 4 16.00 -15.98 -20.18
CA ASP A 4 15.13 -15.50 -19.07
C ASP A 4 14.82 -13.99 -19.07
N ARG A 5 15.64 -13.14 -19.71
CA ARG A 5 15.35 -11.70 -19.86
C ARG A 5 14.69 -11.33 -21.19
N SER A 6 14.69 -12.23 -22.19
CA SER A 6 13.95 -11.99 -23.44
C SER A 6 12.44 -12.08 -23.23
N GLU A 7 12.00 -12.88 -22.25
CA GLU A 7 10.60 -12.92 -21.78
C GLU A 7 10.16 -11.62 -21.06
N ALA A 8 11.10 -10.77 -20.63
CA ALA A 8 10.78 -9.54 -19.92
C ALA A 8 10.31 -8.39 -20.83
N PHE A 9 10.55 -8.48 -22.14
CA PHE A 9 10.19 -7.47 -23.15
C PHE A 9 9.27 -8.06 -24.22
N GLU A 10 8.19 -8.68 -23.79
CA GLU A 10 7.11 -9.15 -24.66
C GLU A 10 6.18 -7.99 -25.05
N SER A 11 5.65 -7.98 -26.28
CA SER A 11 4.63 -7.01 -26.72
C SER A 11 3.29 -7.26 -26.03
N SER A 12 2.39 -6.27 -26.01
CA SER A 12 1.05 -6.44 -25.46
C SER A 12 0.26 -7.50 -26.22
N GLU A 13 0.44 -7.60 -27.54
CA GLU A 13 -0.22 -8.61 -28.38
C GLU A 13 0.11 -10.05 -27.92
N ARG A 14 1.40 -10.41 -27.85
CA ARG A 14 1.81 -11.75 -27.37
C ARG A 14 1.46 -12.00 -25.92
N TRP A 15 1.56 -10.96 -25.09
CA TRP A 15 1.17 -11.04 -23.70
C TRP A 15 -0.34 -11.32 -23.53
N LEU A 16 -1.17 -10.75 -24.41
CA LEU A 16 -2.62 -10.98 -24.47
C LEU A 16 -3.01 -12.34 -25.05
N GLU A 17 -2.18 -13.02 -25.83
CA GLU A 17 -2.46 -14.40 -26.29
C GLU A 17 -2.75 -15.36 -25.12
N SER A 18 -2.12 -15.14 -23.97
CA SER A 18 -2.32 -15.95 -22.76
C SER A 18 -3.15 -15.26 -21.66
N ARG A 19 -3.48 -13.97 -21.83
CA ARG A 19 -4.08 -13.11 -20.79
C ARG A 19 -5.23 -12.23 -21.27
N SER A 20 -5.69 -12.40 -22.49
CA SER A 20 -6.94 -11.81 -23.00
C SER A 20 -8.14 -12.33 -22.23
N LEU A 21 -9.25 -11.61 -22.30
CA LEU A 21 -10.50 -12.05 -21.67
C LEU A 21 -10.95 -13.42 -22.18
N GLU A 22 -10.73 -13.71 -23.46
CA GLU A 22 -11.03 -15.01 -24.06
C GLU A 22 -10.14 -16.11 -23.51
N SER A 23 -8.81 -15.91 -23.48
CA SER A 23 -7.87 -16.92 -22.98
C SER A 23 -8.01 -17.16 -21.47
N CYS A 24 -8.45 -16.15 -20.72
CA CYS A 24 -8.73 -16.27 -19.28
C CYS A 24 -10.12 -16.88 -18.97
N GLY A 25 -10.91 -17.22 -19.98
CA GLY A 25 -12.26 -17.79 -19.79
C GLY A 25 -13.24 -16.80 -19.14
N LEU A 26 -13.07 -15.50 -19.40
CA LEU A 26 -13.87 -14.41 -18.84
C LEU A 26 -14.91 -13.86 -19.82
N SER A 27 -15.13 -14.53 -20.95
CA SER A 27 -16.25 -14.26 -21.84
C SER A 27 -17.58 -14.66 -21.19
N LEU A 28 -18.68 -14.02 -21.61
CA LEU A 28 -20.04 -14.27 -21.10
C LEU A 28 -20.42 -15.77 -21.10
N SER A 29 -19.93 -16.54 -22.08
CA SER A 29 -20.19 -17.97 -22.21
C SER A 29 -19.44 -18.83 -21.17
N HIS A 30 -18.27 -18.40 -20.70
CA HIS A 30 -17.44 -19.15 -19.75
C HIS A 30 -17.68 -18.78 -18.28
N LEU A 31 -18.14 -17.55 -18.00
CA LEU A 31 -18.44 -17.04 -16.65
C LEU A 31 -19.59 -17.77 -15.94
N PHE A 32 -20.36 -18.59 -16.65
CA PHE A 32 -21.29 -19.54 -16.04
C PHE A 32 -20.61 -20.73 -15.36
N SER A 33 -19.30 -20.95 -15.58
CA SER A 33 -18.61 -22.18 -15.14
C SER A 33 -17.44 -22.00 -14.15
N LEU A 34 -16.79 -20.83 -14.03
CA LEU A 34 -15.57 -20.67 -13.22
C LEU A 34 -15.44 -19.33 -12.46
N CYS A 35 -14.82 -19.40 -11.28
CA CYS A 35 -14.68 -18.31 -10.31
C CYS A 35 -13.46 -17.39 -10.56
N THR A 36 -13.44 -16.66 -11.67
CA THR A 36 -12.59 -15.46 -11.84
C THR A 36 -13.48 -14.27 -12.18
N THR A 37 -13.27 -13.14 -11.51
CA THR A 37 -14.13 -11.95 -11.64
C THR A 37 -13.47 -10.93 -12.57
N PRO A 38 -14.20 -10.35 -13.55
CA PRO A 38 -13.66 -9.34 -14.48
C PRO A 38 -12.91 -8.13 -13.88
N PRO A 39 -13.18 -7.65 -12.65
CA PRO A 39 -12.44 -6.54 -12.05
C PRO A 39 -10.93 -6.82 -11.88
N VAL A 40 -10.57 -8.09 -11.66
CA VAL A 40 -9.16 -8.51 -11.49
C VAL A 40 -8.40 -8.44 -12.83
N ALA A 41 -9.07 -8.73 -13.95
CA ALA A 41 -8.48 -8.61 -15.28
C ALA A 41 -8.25 -7.13 -15.66
N ILE A 42 -9.19 -6.26 -15.29
CA ILE A 42 -9.05 -4.81 -15.50
C ILE A 42 -7.83 -4.27 -14.76
N GLU A 43 -7.64 -4.62 -13.47
CA GLU A 43 -6.45 -4.22 -12.70
C GLU A 43 -5.16 -4.71 -13.36
N MET A 44 -5.13 -5.96 -13.83
CA MET A 44 -3.98 -6.53 -14.54
C MET A 44 -3.61 -5.77 -15.82
N TYR A 45 -4.61 -5.32 -16.61
CA TYR A 45 -4.37 -4.50 -17.81
C TYR A 45 -3.87 -3.10 -17.46
N HIS A 46 -4.39 -2.47 -16.39
CA HIS A 46 -3.89 -1.17 -15.92
C HIS A 46 -2.44 -1.26 -15.42
N ASP A 47 -2.09 -2.32 -14.69
CA ASP A 47 -0.71 -2.58 -14.27
C ASP A 47 0.23 -2.76 -15.47
N ARG A 48 -0.25 -3.40 -16.54
CA ARG A 48 0.51 -3.56 -17.79
C ARG A 48 0.71 -2.24 -18.52
N ILE A 49 -0.30 -1.36 -18.58
CA ILE A 49 -0.17 -0.01 -19.13
C ILE A 49 0.85 0.80 -18.30
N LYS A 50 0.78 0.73 -16.96
CA LYS A 50 1.74 1.39 -16.06
C LYS A 50 3.17 0.91 -16.30
N TRP A 51 3.36 -0.37 -16.62
CA TRP A 51 4.66 -0.92 -16.99
C TRP A 51 5.20 -0.40 -18.33
N LEU A 52 4.32 -0.17 -19.32
CA LEU A 52 4.66 0.45 -20.61
C LEU A 52 5.04 1.94 -20.45
N SER A 53 4.46 2.64 -19.47
CA SER A 53 4.75 4.06 -19.20
C SER A 53 6.06 4.33 -18.46
N GLN A 54 6.90 3.32 -18.22
CA GLN A 54 8.15 3.43 -17.45
C GLN A 54 9.40 3.30 -18.32
N GLY A 55 10.43 4.13 -18.05
CA GLY A 55 11.73 4.08 -18.72
C GLY A 55 11.65 4.34 -20.22
N ASN A 56 12.55 3.73 -20.99
CA ASN A 56 12.61 3.94 -22.44
C ASN A 56 11.37 3.40 -23.21
N ARG A 57 10.56 2.54 -22.58
CA ARG A 57 9.31 2.01 -23.16
C ARG A 57 8.26 3.10 -23.33
N LYS A 58 8.32 4.14 -22.48
CA LYS A 58 7.50 5.34 -22.62
C LYS A 58 7.84 6.10 -23.91
N VAL A 59 9.11 6.13 -24.30
CA VAL A 59 9.61 6.96 -25.41
C VAL A 59 9.57 6.23 -26.73
N PHE A 60 10.05 4.98 -26.78
CA PHE A 60 10.18 4.22 -28.03
C PHE A 60 9.25 3.00 -28.12
N GLY A 61 8.47 2.69 -27.08
CA GLY A 61 7.71 1.45 -27.00
C GLY A 61 8.61 0.23 -26.76
N VAL A 62 8.03 -0.97 -26.85
CA VAL A 62 8.77 -2.24 -26.70
C VAL A 62 9.31 -2.67 -28.06
N VAL A 63 10.62 -2.61 -28.27
CA VAL A 63 11.28 -3.01 -29.51
C VAL A 63 11.38 -4.53 -29.58
N ASN A 64 10.70 -5.16 -30.54
CA ASN A 64 10.69 -6.61 -30.73
C ASN A 64 11.80 -7.07 -31.70
N GLY A 65 11.94 -8.39 -31.89
CA GLY A 65 12.93 -8.98 -32.79
C GLY A 65 14.28 -9.27 -32.14
N SER A 66 15.07 -10.17 -32.75
CA SER A 66 16.42 -10.52 -32.32
C SER A 66 17.50 -9.82 -33.15
N ARG A 67 17.22 -9.55 -34.43
CA ARG A 67 18.10 -8.82 -35.35
C ARG A 67 17.42 -7.49 -35.72
N VAL A 68 17.90 -6.38 -35.18
CA VAL A 68 17.19 -5.09 -35.21
C VAL A 68 17.98 -4.04 -35.99
N GLY A 69 17.34 -3.38 -36.96
CA GLY A 69 17.86 -2.16 -37.57
C GLY A 69 17.24 -0.94 -36.91
N VAL A 70 18.02 0.10 -36.63
CA VAL A 70 17.54 1.37 -36.06
C VAL A 70 17.88 2.51 -37.02
N LEU A 71 16.84 3.19 -37.49
CA LEU A 71 16.94 4.39 -38.30
C LEU A 71 16.62 5.60 -37.42
N VAL A 72 17.55 6.55 -37.33
CA VAL A 72 17.43 7.76 -36.50
C VAL A 72 17.33 9.00 -37.38
N ASP A 73 16.23 9.75 -37.25
CA ASP A 73 16.04 11.04 -37.90
C ASP A 73 17.02 12.09 -37.32
N THR A 74 17.93 12.57 -38.16
CA THR A 74 18.89 13.64 -37.84
C THR A 74 18.62 14.93 -38.63
N SER A 75 17.37 15.16 -39.02
CA SER A 75 16.96 16.42 -39.63
C SER A 75 17.23 17.62 -38.72
N ASP A 76 17.38 18.81 -39.31
CA ASP A 76 17.65 20.06 -38.57
C ASP A 76 16.58 20.36 -37.50
N PHE A 77 15.35 19.88 -37.72
CA PHE A 77 14.26 20.01 -36.77
C PHE A 77 14.46 19.16 -35.51
N ASN A 78 15.02 17.95 -35.63
CA ASN A 78 15.28 17.06 -34.52
C ASN A 78 16.62 17.34 -33.84
N CYS A 79 17.61 17.78 -34.62
CA CYS A 79 18.96 18.10 -34.16
C CYS A 79 19.14 19.57 -33.73
N SER A 80 18.05 20.29 -33.43
CA SER A 80 18.15 21.63 -32.82
C SER A 80 18.83 21.55 -31.45
N THR A 81 19.48 22.62 -31.02
CA THR A 81 20.40 22.65 -29.86
C THR A 81 19.81 22.06 -28.58
N GLU A 82 18.51 22.25 -28.34
CA GLU A 82 17.82 21.71 -27.16
C GLU A 82 17.37 20.26 -27.37
N ARG A 83 16.88 19.91 -28.56
CA ARG A 83 16.31 18.59 -28.86
C ARG A 83 17.35 17.51 -29.09
N LEU A 84 18.52 17.87 -29.62
CA LEU A 84 19.60 16.91 -29.88
C LEU A 84 20.11 16.27 -28.58
N ALA A 85 20.28 17.07 -27.53
CA ALA A 85 20.75 16.59 -26.23
C ALA A 85 19.74 15.62 -25.58
N ASP A 86 18.45 15.91 -25.73
CA ASP A 86 17.37 15.03 -25.25
C ASP A 86 17.29 13.74 -26.07
N LEU A 87 17.33 13.83 -27.41
CA LEU A 87 17.35 12.67 -28.30
C LEU A 87 18.56 11.76 -28.01
N GLN A 88 19.74 12.35 -27.85
CA GLN A 88 20.96 11.62 -27.51
C GLN A 88 20.81 10.87 -26.18
N ARG A 89 20.30 11.54 -25.13
CA ARG A 89 20.04 10.91 -23.83
C ARG A 89 19.09 9.72 -23.95
N GLU A 90 17.98 9.89 -24.68
CA GLU A 90 16.98 8.83 -24.87
C GLU A 90 17.50 7.67 -25.74
N LEU A 91 18.36 7.94 -26.73
CA LEU A 91 19.00 6.89 -27.52
C LEU A 91 20.03 6.09 -26.69
N LEU A 92 20.76 6.73 -25.77
CA LEU A 92 21.67 6.04 -24.86
C LEU A 92 20.90 5.09 -23.92
N THR A 93 19.78 5.55 -23.35
CA THR A 93 18.91 4.71 -22.51
C THR A 93 18.23 3.61 -23.33
N LEU A 94 17.88 3.87 -24.60
CA LEU A 94 17.39 2.85 -25.53
C LEU A 94 18.41 1.71 -25.72
N ILE A 95 19.68 2.06 -25.90
CA ILE A 95 20.77 1.10 -26.05
C ILE A 95 20.95 0.27 -24.77
N GLU A 96 20.97 0.92 -23.61
CA GLU A 96 21.20 0.28 -22.31
C GLU A 96 20.07 -0.64 -21.85
N GLU A 97 18.82 -0.24 -22.08
CA GLU A 97 17.66 -0.94 -21.53
C GLU A 97 17.07 -1.98 -22.50
N GLN A 98 17.14 -1.75 -23.82
CA GLN A 98 16.51 -2.64 -24.81
C GLN A 98 17.49 -3.21 -25.84
N LEU A 99 18.31 -2.39 -26.51
CA LEU A 99 19.09 -2.86 -27.65
C LEU A 99 20.27 -3.77 -27.26
N ARG A 100 20.87 -3.60 -26.07
CA ARG A 100 21.98 -4.47 -25.61
C ARG A 100 21.64 -5.96 -25.49
N PHE A 101 20.35 -6.28 -25.43
CA PHE A 101 19.85 -7.64 -25.31
C PHE A 101 19.52 -8.28 -26.67
N LYS A 102 19.68 -7.54 -27.78
CA LYS A 102 19.48 -8.05 -29.14
C LYS A 102 20.70 -8.87 -29.59
N ASN A 103 20.53 -9.70 -30.60
CA ASN A 103 21.62 -10.52 -31.14
C ASN A 103 22.45 -9.71 -32.13
N GLN A 104 21.78 -9.01 -33.06
CA GLN A 104 22.41 -8.19 -34.09
C GLN A 104 21.79 -6.81 -34.17
N LEU A 105 22.64 -5.81 -34.43
CA LEU A 105 22.23 -4.42 -34.64
C LEU A 105 22.75 -3.87 -35.96
N TYR A 106 21.96 -2.96 -36.52
CA TYR A 106 22.34 -2.08 -37.61
C TYR A 106 21.87 -0.67 -37.25
N LEU A 107 22.76 0.31 -37.24
CA LEU A 107 22.46 1.69 -36.87
C LEU A 107 22.72 2.62 -38.06
N LEU A 108 21.74 3.44 -38.38
CA LEU A 108 21.77 4.37 -39.49
C LEU A 108 21.08 5.67 -39.10
N SER A 109 21.73 6.80 -39.34
CA SER A 109 21.16 8.13 -39.21
C SER A 109 20.81 8.68 -40.58
N TYR A 110 19.69 9.39 -40.69
CA TYR A 110 19.23 9.94 -41.96
C TYR A 110 18.81 11.40 -41.80
N GLY A 111 19.38 12.25 -42.67
CA GLY A 111 18.97 13.64 -42.89
C GLY A 111 18.71 13.85 -44.39
N SER A 112 19.35 14.86 -44.98
CA SER A 112 19.54 14.98 -46.44
C SER A 112 20.46 13.87 -47.00
N GLU A 113 21.40 13.41 -46.18
CA GLU A 113 22.29 12.29 -46.48
C GLU A 113 22.14 11.20 -45.42
N VAL A 114 22.39 9.96 -45.83
CA VAL A 114 22.30 8.77 -44.98
C VAL A 114 23.69 8.32 -44.53
N SER A 115 23.90 8.21 -43.22
CA SER A 115 25.16 7.75 -42.61
C SER A 115 24.92 6.50 -41.77
N SER A 116 25.62 5.42 -42.10
CA SER A 116 25.57 4.15 -41.37
C SER A 116 26.78 4.01 -40.46
N LEU A 117 26.58 3.57 -39.20
CA LEU A 117 27.70 3.26 -38.30
C LEU A 117 28.55 2.10 -38.82
N TRP A 118 27.90 1.07 -39.38
CA TRP A 118 28.54 -0.09 -39.96
C TRP A 118 27.95 -0.41 -41.33
N GLU A 119 28.78 -0.93 -42.24
CA GLU A 119 28.33 -1.35 -43.59
C GLU A 119 27.52 -2.66 -43.58
N LYS A 120 27.54 -3.41 -42.47
CA LYS A 120 26.84 -4.69 -42.30
C LYS A 120 26.24 -4.78 -40.90
N THR A 121 25.25 -5.65 -40.75
CA THR A 121 24.67 -6.04 -39.46
C THR A 121 25.72 -6.73 -38.59
N LEU A 122 25.94 -6.28 -37.35
CA LEU A 122 26.96 -6.85 -36.46
C LEU A 122 26.35 -7.42 -35.18
N ASP A 123 27.00 -8.47 -34.66
CA ASP A 123 26.64 -9.06 -33.37
C ASP A 123 27.00 -8.14 -32.21
N ILE A 124 26.17 -8.13 -31.16
CA ILE A 124 26.40 -7.28 -29.99
C ILE A 124 27.49 -7.84 -29.10
N CYS A 125 28.54 -7.04 -28.90
CA CYS A 125 29.55 -7.24 -27.86
C CYS A 125 29.84 -5.92 -27.12
N PRO A 126 30.46 -5.95 -25.92
CA PRO A 126 30.73 -4.74 -25.13
C PRO A 126 31.55 -3.67 -25.87
N LEU A 127 32.45 -4.07 -26.77
CA LEU A 127 33.22 -3.16 -27.62
C LEU A 127 32.34 -2.44 -28.65
N ARG A 128 31.44 -3.17 -29.33
CA ARG A 128 30.50 -2.59 -30.30
C ARG A 128 29.45 -1.70 -29.64
N LEU A 129 29.06 -1.98 -28.40
CA LEU A 129 28.21 -1.07 -27.61
C LEU A 129 28.93 0.27 -27.33
N ARG A 130 30.23 0.25 -27.02
CA ARG A 130 31.04 1.49 -26.90
C ARG A 130 31.08 2.30 -28.20
N GLU A 131 31.19 1.62 -29.34
CA GLU A 131 31.07 2.28 -30.66
C GLU A 131 29.69 2.91 -30.87
N CYS A 132 28.62 2.23 -30.45
CA CYS A 132 27.25 2.79 -30.50
C CYS A 132 27.13 4.05 -29.64
N TYR A 133 27.64 4.02 -28.41
CA TYR A 133 27.62 5.18 -27.52
C TYR A 133 28.38 6.36 -28.12
N ALA A 134 29.58 6.12 -28.67
CA ALA A 134 30.36 7.14 -29.34
C ALA A 134 29.64 7.71 -30.58
N TRP A 135 29.00 6.85 -31.37
CA TRP A 135 28.23 7.25 -32.54
C TRP A 135 27.03 8.14 -32.18
N VAL A 136 26.26 7.79 -31.15
CA VAL A 136 25.13 8.62 -30.68
C VAL A 136 25.61 10.01 -30.26
N MET A 137 26.75 10.12 -29.58
CA MET A 137 27.34 11.41 -29.18
C MET A 137 27.85 12.24 -30.36
N GLN A 138 28.13 11.60 -31.50
CA GLN A 138 28.62 12.26 -32.72
C GLN A 138 27.50 12.63 -33.70
N LEU A 139 26.23 12.36 -33.39
CA LEU A 139 25.10 12.76 -34.24
C LEU A 139 25.05 14.29 -34.39
N GLN A 140 24.88 14.75 -35.62
CA GLN A 140 24.81 16.17 -35.98
C GLN A 140 23.64 16.43 -36.94
N ALA A 141 23.24 17.69 -37.06
CA ALA A 141 22.17 18.11 -37.95
C ALA A 141 22.56 17.84 -39.42
N GLY A 142 21.71 17.11 -40.13
CA GLY A 142 21.96 16.60 -41.47
C GLY A 142 21.06 17.20 -42.55
N GLY A 143 20.35 18.31 -42.31
CA GLY A 143 19.45 18.94 -43.27
C GLY A 143 18.02 18.39 -43.24
N GLY A 144 17.54 17.88 -44.38
CA GLY A 144 16.18 17.37 -44.62
C GLY A 144 15.90 16.01 -43.96
N CYS A 145 14.83 15.34 -44.39
CA CYS A 145 14.37 14.05 -43.86
C CYS A 145 14.09 13.06 -45.00
N ASP A 146 15.16 12.52 -45.61
CA ASP A 146 15.06 11.54 -46.70
C ASP A 146 14.90 10.10 -46.13
N LEU A 147 13.68 9.79 -45.71
CA LEU A 147 13.33 8.48 -45.18
C LEU A 147 13.37 7.39 -46.27
N LEU A 148 13.07 7.73 -47.53
CA LEU A 148 13.07 6.76 -48.62
C LEU A 148 14.48 6.19 -48.87
N GLN A 149 15.50 7.05 -48.90
CA GLN A 149 16.88 6.61 -49.08
C GLN A 149 17.35 5.76 -47.88
N ALA A 150 16.96 6.14 -46.66
CA ALA A 150 17.25 5.37 -45.46
C ALA A 150 16.64 3.96 -45.50
N LEU A 151 15.37 3.87 -45.92
CA LEU A 151 14.66 2.60 -46.11
C LEU A 151 15.31 1.74 -47.18
N GLN A 152 15.64 2.30 -48.35
CA GLN A 152 16.30 1.56 -49.43
C GLN A 152 17.65 0.97 -48.99
N ARG A 153 18.40 1.70 -48.16
CA ARG A 153 19.68 1.21 -47.60
C ARG A 153 19.45 0.11 -46.56
N ALA A 154 18.52 0.31 -45.63
CA ALA A 154 18.17 -0.70 -44.63
C ALA A 154 17.62 -2.00 -45.27
N LEU A 155 16.88 -1.87 -46.36
CA LEU A 155 16.32 -2.96 -47.16
C LEU A 155 17.37 -3.88 -47.80
N THR A 156 18.59 -3.39 -48.04
CA THR A 156 19.67 -4.25 -48.53
C THR A 156 20.08 -5.33 -47.52
N HIS A 157 19.72 -5.16 -46.25
CA HIS A 157 20.01 -6.09 -45.17
C HIS A 157 18.82 -7.02 -44.89
N SER A 158 18.61 -8.00 -45.76
CA SER A 158 17.53 -9.02 -45.64
C SER A 158 17.59 -9.91 -44.40
N GLN A 159 18.62 -9.74 -43.55
CA GLN A 159 18.81 -10.50 -42.32
C GLN A 159 18.04 -9.90 -41.14
N LEU A 160 17.57 -8.65 -41.20
CA LEU A 160 16.88 -8.01 -40.08
C LEU A 160 15.48 -8.61 -39.82
N ASP A 161 15.11 -8.76 -38.54
CA ASP A 161 13.78 -9.23 -38.09
C ASP A 161 12.83 -8.06 -37.81
N THR A 162 13.37 -6.91 -37.41
CA THR A 162 12.59 -5.74 -37.02
C THR A 162 13.35 -4.47 -37.39
N LEU A 163 12.64 -3.49 -37.94
CA LEU A 163 13.19 -2.19 -38.28
C LEU A 163 12.56 -1.10 -37.40
N LEU A 164 13.33 -0.55 -36.47
CA LEU A 164 12.95 0.58 -35.62
C LEU A 164 13.22 1.87 -36.38
N ILE A 165 12.19 2.67 -36.60
CA ILE A 165 12.28 3.95 -37.32
C ILE A 165 11.86 5.05 -36.35
N ILE A 166 12.79 5.93 -36.02
CA ILE A 166 12.54 7.09 -35.16
C ILE A 166 12.41 8.30 -36.07
N LEU A 167 11.21 8.90 -36.09
CA LEU A 167 10.82 10.02 -36.94
C LEU A 167 10.39 11.19 -36.07
N ALA A 168 10.98 12.37 -36.25
CA ALA A 168 10.64 13.58 -35.52
C ALA A 168 10.11 14.69 -36.42
N ALA A 169 10.52 14.70 -37.69
CA ALA A 169 10.06 15.64 -38.71
C ALA A 169 9.11 14.99 -39.73
N ARG A 170 8.51 15.82 -40.60
CA ARG A 170 7.78 15.33 -41.76
C ARG A 170 8.80 14.80 -42.79
N PRO A 171 8.66 13.57 -43.31
CA PRO A 171 9.51 13.08 -44.38
C PRO A 171 9.40 13.96 -45.63
N ASP A 172 10.47 14.01 -46.41
CA ASP A 172 10.49 14.76 -47.67
C ASP A 172 9.65 14.08 -48.76
N GLN A 173 9.45 12.77 -48.65
CA GLN A 173 8.62 11.97 -49.56
C GLN A 173 7.17 11.85 -49.09
N THR A 174 6.26 11.65 -50.05
CA THR A 174 4.85 11.36 -49.77
C THR A 174 4.68 9.98 -49.14
N VAL A 175 3.65 9.85 -48.28
CA VAL A 175 3.36 8.61 -47.56
C VAL A 175 3.14 7.43 -48.50
N ASP A 176 2.49 7.64 -49.64
CA ASP A 176 2.20 6.59 -50.61
C ASP A 176 3.48 5.98 -51.19
N VAL A 177 4.48 6.79 -51.54
CA VAL A 177 5.79 6.32 -52.05
C VAL A 177 6.55 5.51 -50.98
N ILE A 178 6.46 5.92 -49.72
CA ILE A 178 7.07 5.20 -48.59
C ILE A 178 6.35 3.85 -48.38
N CYS A 179 5.02 3.85 -48.40
CA CYS A 179 4.20 2.65 -48.27
C CYS A 179 4.38 1.68 -49.45
N ASP A 180 4.46 2.19 -50.68
CA ASP A 180 4.74 1.38 -51.88
C ASP A 180 6.11 0.72 -51.80
N CYS A 181 7.13 1.45 -51.31
CA CYS A 181 8.46 0.90 -51.06
C CYS A 181 8.42 -0.23 -50.01
N LEU A 182 7.63 -0.07 -48.94
CA LEU A 182 7.45 -1.09 -47.90
C LEU A 182 6.61 -2.28 -48.37
N ALA A 183 5.65 -2.08 -49.29
CA ALA A 183 4.79 -3.13 -49.82
C ALA A 183 5.48 -3.97 -50.91
N LEU A 184 6.30 -3.33 -51.76
CA LEU A 184 7.03 -3.98 -52.85
C LEU A 184 8.19 -4.84 -52.34
N ASN A 185 8.79 -4.46 -51.22
CA ASN A 185 9.87 -5.20 -50.59
C ASN A 185 9.31 -6.04 -49.43
N ARG A 186 9.67 -7.33 -49.32
CA ARG A 186 9.32 -8.14 -48.14
C ARG A 186 10.09 -7.65 -46.91
N MET A 187 9.63 -6.56 -46.31
CA MET A 187 10.25 -5.98 -45.12
C MET A 187 9.97 -6.82 -43.88
N PRO A 188 10.93 -6.90 -42.94
CA PRO A 188 10.63 -7.27 -41.56
C PRO A 188 9.60 -6.31 -40.92
N SER A 189 9.01 -6.74 -39.81
CA SER A 189 8.08 -5.94 -39.01
C SER A 189 8.68 -4.56 -38.69
N VAL A 190 8.00 -3.48 -39.09
CA VAL A 190 8.46 -2.11 -38.85
C VAL A 190 7.91 -1.62 -37.52
N HIS A 191 8.77 -1.06 -36.68
CA HIS A 191 8.39 -0.37 -35.45
C HIS A 191 8.62 1.13 -35.64
N ALA A 192 7.56 1.87 -35.97
CA ALA A 192 7.65 3.29 -36.29
C ALA A 192 7.35 4.15 -35.05
N VAL A 193 8.26 5.05 -34.68
CA VAL A 193 8.15 5.93 -33.52
C VAL A 193 8.06 7.37 -33.99
N ALA A 194 6.99 8.07 -33.61
CA ALA A 194 6.91 9.52 -33.74
C ALA A 194 7.48 10.15 -32.46
N TYR A 195 8.68 10.74 -32.55
CA TYR A 195 9.38 11.34 -31.42
C TYR A 195 9.19 12.86 -31.39
N ASN A 196 8.44 13.36 -30.40
CA ASN A 196 8.14 14.79 -30.24
C ASN A 196 7.62 15.43 -31.53
N CYS A 197 6.80 14.70 -32.28
CA CYS A 197 6.27 15.14 -33.56
C CYS A 197 4.85 15.70 -33.37
N SER A 198 4.65 16.98 -33.65
CA SER A 198 3.35 17.65 -33.62
C SER A 198 2.67 17.70 -35.00
N SER A 199 3.33 17.21 -36.05
CA SER A 199 2.81 17.23 -37.42
C SER A 199 1.83 16.09 -37.67
N PRO A 200 0.55 16.36 -38.00
CA PRO A 200 -0.43 15.33 -38.30
C PRO A 200 -0.01 14.42 -39.46
N ALA A 201 0.66 14.98 -40.47
CA ALA A 201 1.14 14.23 -41.63
C ALA A 201 2.20 13.19 -41.24
N ALA A 202 3.13 13.52 -40.34
CA ALA A 202 4.15 12.59 -39.87
C ALA A 202 3.57 11.47 -38.99
N ILE A 203 2.57 11.80 -38.16
CA ILE A 203 1.82 10.81 -37.36
C ILE A 203 1.05 9.85 -38.27
N GLU A 204 0.39 10.36 -39.32
CA GLU A 204 -0.28 9.53 -40.32
C GLU A 204 0.70 8.60 -41.03
N THR A 205 1.87 9.11 -41.44
CA THR A 205 2.93 8.30 -42.04
C THR A 205 3.34 7.15 -41.14
N VAL A 206 3.62 7.43 -39.86
CA VAL A 206 4.01 6.41 -38.86
C VAL A 206 2.94 5.33 -38.71
N LYS A 207 1.66 5.71 -38.64
CA LYS A 207 0.54 4.75 -38.55
C LYS A 207 0.39 3.91 -39.82
N ARG A 208 0.47 4.52 -41.01
CA ARG A 208 0.36 3.80 -42.29
C ARG A 208 1.54 2.87 -42.54
N MET A 209 2.76 3.27 -42.18
CA MET A 209 3.94 2.41 -42.28
C MET A 209 3.82 1.16 -41.40
N ALA A 210 3.33 1.33 -40.17
CA ALA A 210 3.04 0.20 -39.29
C ALA A 210 1.95 -0.71 -39.89
N ALA A 211 0.86 -0.14 -40.41
CA ALA A 211 -0.23 -0.91 -41.01
C ALA A 211 0.20 -1.74 -42.23
N VAL A 212 0.95 -1.14 -43.17
CA VAL A 212 1.40 -1.81 -44.41
C VAL A 212 2.41 -2.93 -44.13
N SER A 213 3.26 -2.75 -43.14
CA SER A 213 4.30 -3.72 -42.78
C SER A 213 3.83 -4.83 -41.82
N GLY A 214 2.58 -4.80 -41.34
CA GLY A 214 2.16 -5.62 -40.20
C GLY A 214 2.98 -5.34 -38.93
N GLY A 215 3.47 -4.10 -38.83
CA GLY A 215 4.34 -3.58 -37.80
C GLY A 215 3.58 -2.87 -36.69
N ARG A 216 4.29 -2.07 -35.91
CA ARG A 216 3.75 -1.35 -34.74
C ARG A 216 4.12 0.12 -34.80
N TYR A 217 3.31 0.95 -34.18
CA TYR A 217 3.61 2.36 -34.01
C TYR A 217 3.62 2.79 -32.54
N HIS A 218 4.38 3.83 -32.25
CA HIS A 218 4.45 4.46 -30.94
C HIS A 218 4.54 5.98 -31.08
N LEU A 219 3.64 6.71 -30.44
CA LEU A 219 3.64 8.18 -30.45
C LEU A 219 4.10 8.72 -29.09
N PHE A 220 5.17 9.51 -29.09
CA PHE A 220 5.71 10.12 -27.89
C PHE A 220 5.75 11.64 -28.03
N SER A 221 5.21 12.34 -27.03
CA SER A 221 5.25 13.79 -26.91
C SER A 221 5.75 14.20 -25.52
N ALA A 222 6.96 14.75 -25.46
CA ALA A 222 7.57 15.27 -24.24
C ALA A 222 6.78 16.46 -23.67
N ALA A 223 6.01 17.17 -24.50
CA ALA A 223 5.16 18.28 -24.06
C ALA A 223 3.93 17.83 -23.25
N LEU A 224 3.51 16.56 -23.42
CA LEU A 224 2.33 16.01 -22.77
C LEU A 224 2.69 15.02 -21.64
N GLY A 225 3.97 14.69 -21.46
CA GLY A 225 4.42 13.76 -20.42
C GLY A 225 3.82 12.35 -20.52
N VAL A 226 3.04 12.04 -21.56
CA VAL A 226 2.24 10.82 -21.72
C VAL A 226 2.37 10.30 -23.16
N VAL A 227 2.18 8.99 -23.35
CA VAL A 227 2.10 8.34 -24.66
C VAL A 227 0.74 8.69 -25.27
N ASP A 228 0.70 9.47 -26.34
CA ASP A 228 -0.56 9.90 -26.97
C ASP A 228 -1.37 8.70 -27.51
N SER A 229 -0.70 7.77 -28.19
CA SER A 229 -1.27 6.50 -28.65
C SER A 229 -0.16 5.56 -29.10
N SER A 230 -0.29 4.27 -28.82
CA SER A 230 0.62 3.24 -29.32
C SER A 230 -0.14 1.94 -29.54
N THR A 231 0.32 1.12 -30.49
CA THR A 231 -0.34 -0.16 -30.80
C THR A 231 -0.48 -1.04 -29.56
N ASP A 232 0.55 -1.08 -28.70
CA ASP A 232 0.56 -1.89 -27.48
C ASP A 232 -0.39 -1.36 -26.38
N VAL A 233 -0.63 -0.05 -26.33
CA VAL A 233 -1.56 0.58 -25.36
C VAL A 233 -3.00 0.50 -25.86
N ASP A 234 -3.22 0.69 -27.16
CA ASP A 234 -4.54 0.62 -27.81
C ASP A 234 -5.16 -0.79 -27.66
N LEU A 235 -4.36 -1.85 -27.80
CA LEU A 235 -4.79 -3.24 -27.58
C LEU A 235 -5.25 -3.48 -26.12
N LEU A 236 -4.54 -2.95 -25.14
CA LEU A 236 -4.90 -3.12 -23.72
C LEU A 236 -6.16 -2.32 -23.37
N TRP A 237 -6.34 -1.13 -23.95
CA TRP A 237 -7.57 -0.35 -23.77
C TRP A 237 -8.79 -1.04 -24.39
N ALA A 238 -8.62 -1.70 -25.54
CA ALA A 238 -9.68 -2.51 -26.14
C ALA A 238 -10.14 -3.65 -25.22
N GLU A 239 -9.19 -4.37 -24.60
CA GLU A 239 -9.50 -5.42 -23.62
C GLU A 239 -10.15 -4.88 -22.34
N ILE A 240 -9.69 -3.72 -21.82
CA ILE A 240 -10.34 -3.06 -20.67
C ILE A 240 -11.79 -2.69 -21.01
N LYS A 241 -12.05 -2.20 -22.22
CA LYS A 241 -13.40 -1.88 -22.69
C LYS A 241 -14.27 -3.13 -22.74
N ALA A 242 -13.79 -4.20 -23.38
CA ALA A 242 -14.50 -5.48 -23.43
C ALA A 242 -14.81 -6.05 -22.03
N ALA A 243 -13.87 -5.92 -21.07
CA ALA A 243 -14.07 -6.37 -19.69
C ALA A 243 -15.18 -5.58 -18.97
N ARG A 244 -15.25 -4.27 -19.21
CA ARG A 244 -16.30 -3.39 -18.67
C ARG A 244 -17.66 -3.70 -19.30
N ASP A 245 -17.71 -4.00 -20.59
CA ASP A 245 -18.94 -4.39 -21.29
C ASP A 245 -19.50 -5.71 -20.72
N VAL A 246 -18.64 -6.70 -20.47
CA VAL A 246 -19.04 -7.94 -19.79
C VAL A 246 -19.55 -7.66 -18.37
N LEU A 247 -18.90 -6.76 -17.61
CA LEU A 247 -19.37 -6.38 -16.26
C LEU A 247 -20.75 -5.73 -16.27
N THR A 248 -20.99 -4.81 -17.20
CA THR A 248 -22.28 -4.14 -17.33
C THR A 248 -23.37 -5.13 -17.74
N GLN A 249 -23.07 -6.08 -18.63
CA GLN A 249 -23.99 -7.18 -18.98
C GLN A 249 -24.31 -8.09 -17.77
N ILE A 250 -23.33 -8.46 -16.95
CA ILE A 250 -23.55 -9.22 -15.70
C ILE A 250 -24.41 -8.44 -14.72
N GLN A 251 -24.17 -7.14 -14.56
CA GLN A 251 -24.97 -6.27 -13.69
C GLN A 251 -26.42 -6.17 -14.17
N ASN A 252 -26.63 -6.04 -15.49
CA ASN A 252 -27.95 -6.01 -16.11
C ASN A 252 -28.70 -7.36 -15.95
N MET A 253 -27.99 -8.49 -16.05
CA MET A 253 -28.56 -9.83 -15.77
C MET A 253 -28.94 -10.00 -14.29
N ARG A 254 -28.10 -9.55 -13.35
CA ARG A 254 -28.38 -9.61 -11.90
C ARG A 254 -29.55 -8.73 -11.47
N GLN A 255 -29.87 -7.71 -12.25
CA GLN A 255 -31.01 -6.80 -12.03
C GLN A 255 -32.31 -7.30 -12.68
N GLY A 256 -32.32 -8.44 -13.37
CA GLY A 256 -33.53 -9.08 -13.91
C GLY A 256 -34.19 -8.35 -15.08
N ARG A 257 -33.43 -7.58 -15.87
CA ARG A 257 -33.95 -6.71 -16.94
C ARG A 257 -33.97 -7.28 -18.36
N LEU A 258 -33.68 -8.58 -18.56
CA LEU A 258 -33.77 -9.22 -19.88
C LEU A 258 -34.91 -10.24 -19.91
N GLY A 259 -36.11 -9.77 -20.20
CA GLY A 259 -37.15 -10.58 -20.82
C GLY A 259 -37.15 -10.30 -22.32
N ASP A 260 -36.87 -11.32 -23.13
CA ASP A 260 -37.24 -11.44 -24.55
C ASP A 260 -36.89 -10.31 -25.53
N THR A 261 -35.62 -9.91 -25.63
CA THR A 261 -35.12 -9.20 -26.84
C THR A 261 -33.65 -9.53 -27.09
N ALA A 262 -33.36 -10.78 -27.45
CA ALA A 262 -31.99 -11.22 -27.75
C ALA A 262 -31.58 -11.08 -29.23
N VAL A 263 -32.40 -10.48 -30.11
CA VAL A 263 -32.17 -10.56 -31.57
C VAL A 263 -32.12 -9.20 -32.30
N THR A 264 -32.37 -8.07 -31.65
CA THR A 264 -32.48 -6.77 -32.34
C THR A 264 -31.51 -5.69 -31.88
N VAL A 265 -30.42 -6.03 -31.18
CA VAL A 265 -29.50 -5.02 -30.60
C VAL A 265 -28.22 -4.83 -31.44
N GLU A 266 -27.90 -5.70 -32.40
CA GLU A 266 -26.69 -5.53 -33.24
C GLU A 266 -26.76 -4.32 -34.19
N SER A 267 -27.95 -3.79 -34.48
CA SER A 267 -28.14 -2.65 -35.41
C SER A 267 -28.05 -1.27 -34.77
N GLU A 268 -28.25 -1.13 -33.46
CA GLU A 268 -28.23 0.17 -32.77
C GLU A 268 -26.88 0.49 -32.09
N ILE A 269 -25.97 -0.50 -32.04
CA ILE A 269 -24.64 -0.37 -31.45
C ILE A 269 -23.70 0.47 -32.32
N SER A 270 -23.96 0.62 -33.63
CA SER A 270 -23.03 1.32 -34.54
C SER A 270 -23.14 2.85 -34.50
N THR A 271 -24.20 3.43 -33.93
CA THR A 271 -24.41 4.90 -33.95
C THR A 271 -24.16 5.57 -32.58
N GLY A 272 -23.92 4.79 -31.52
CA GLY A 272 -23.50 5.28 -30.20
C GLY A 272 -22.02 5.06 -29.88
N LEU A 273 -21.24 4.56 -30.85
CA LEU A 273 -19.92 3.95 -30.63
C LEU A 273 -18.72 4.93 -30.64
N ASP A 274 -18.94 6.22 -30.94
CA ASP A 274 -17.86 7.20 -31.11
C ASP A 274 -17.60 8.12 -29.90
N SER A 275 -18.29 7.94 -28.76
CA SER A 275 -18.29 8.97 -27.70
C SER A 275 -17.41 8.71 -26.47
N LEU A 276 -16.62 7.63 -26.40
CA LEU A 276 -15.87 7.32 -25.17
C LEU A 276 -14.46 6.73 -25.44
N THR A 277 -13.52 7.60 -25.76
CA THR A 277 -12.07 7.43 -25.60
C THR A 277 -11.44 8.78 -25.22
N LEU A 278 -10.23 8.77 -24.65
CA LEU A 278 -9.34 9.93 -24.39
C LEU A 278 -8.94 10.72 -25.67
N SER A 279 -9.78 10.69 -26.69
CA SER A 279 -9.72 11.46 -27.94
C SER A 279 -10.30 12.86 -27.80
N ASP A 280 -10.85 13.22 -26.63
CA ASP A 280 -11.48 14.51 -26.38
C ASP A 280 -10.52 15.69 -26.18
N PHE A 281 -9.20 15.45 -26.15
CA PHE A 281 -8.20 16.53 -26.24
C PHE A 281 -7.60 16.68 -27.65
N SER A 282 -7.62 15.63 -28.48
CA SER A 282 -7.19 15.67 -29.88
C SER A 282 -8.31 16.17 -30.81
N SER A 283 -9.58 15.95 -30.46
CA SER A 283 -10.76 16.52 -31.14
C SER A 283 -10.98 18.01 -30.83
N VAL A 284 -10.22 18.60 -29.89
CA VAL A 284 -10.34 20.03 -29.51
C VAL A 284 -9.86 20.95 -30.63
N SER A 285 -8.94 20.52 -31.50
CA SER A 285 -8.55 21.36 -32.64
C SER A 285 -9.66 21.44 -33.70
N SER A 286 -10.46 20.37 -33.87
CA SER A 286 -11.55 20.29 -34.85
C SER A 286 -12.90 20.83 -34.34
N THR A 287 -13.12 20.89 -33.02
CA THR A 287 -14.35 21.45 -32.42
C THR A 287 -14.27 22.92 -32.02
N ARG A 288 -13.13 23.60 -32.24
CA ARG A 288 -12.94 25.04 -31.97
C ARG A 288 -13.94 25.96 -32.69
N GLY A 289 -14.51 25.54 -33.82
CA GLY A 289 -15.50 26.33 -34.57
C GLY A 289 -16.96 25.89 -34.40
N ALA A 290 -17.24 24.81 -33.66
CA ALA A 290 -18.56 24.19 -33.65
C ALA A 290 -19.50 24.84 -32.60
N PRO A 291 -20.78 25.09 -32.95
CA PRO A 291 -21.77 25.64 -32.03
C PRO A 291 -22.00 24.73 -30.81
N LEU A 292 -22.49 25.31 -29.71
CA LEU A 292 -22.81 24.56 -28.49
C LEU A 292 -23.98 23.60 -28.74
N SER A 293 -23.82 22.32 -28.41
CA SER A 293 -24.92 21.36 -28.39
C SER A 293 -25.52 21.32 -26.99
N ILE A 294 -26.65 22.01 -26.78
CA ILE A 294 -27.31 22.09 -25.48
C ILE A 294 -28.12 20.82 -25.21
N LYS A 295 -27.87 20.16 -24.08
CA LYS A 295 -28.61 18.96 -23.66
C LYS A 295 -29.97 19.35 -23.07
N PRO A 296 -31.03 18.53 -23.28
CA PRO A 296 -32.35 18.79 -22.72
C PRO A 296 -32.35 18.71 -21.19
N ALA A 297 -33.27 19.47 -20.58
CA ALA A 297 -33.33 19.67 -19.14
C ALA A 297 -33.52 18.37 -18.35
N GLY A 298 -32.56 18.04 -17.48
CA GLY A 298 -32.69 16.97 -16.49
C GLY A 298 -33.50 17.39 -15.25
N PRO A 299 -33.70 16.47 -14.28
CA PRO A 299 -34.33 16.80 -13.00
C PRO A 299 -33.55 17.88 -12.25
N ALA A 300 -34.26 18.65 -11.41
CA ALA A 300 -33.70 19.79 -10.69
C ALA A 300 -32.42 19.39 -9.92
N PRO A 301 -31.31 20.14 -10.11
CA PRO A 301 -30.04 19.83 -9.47
C PRO A 301 -30.12 20.08 -7.96
N SER A 302 -29.76 19.07 -7.16
CA SER A 302 -29.65 19.18 -5.69
C SER A 302 -28.22 18.88 -5.25
N SER A 303 -27.70 19.66 -4.30
CA SER A 303 -26.37 19.40 -3.69
C SER A 303 -26.37 18.08 -2.92
N SER A 304 -25.20 17.51 -2.65
CA SER A 304 -25.13 16.27 -1.86
C SER A 304 -25.64 16.48 -0.44
N SER A 305 -25.39 17.65 0.16
CA SER A 305 -25.87 17.97 1.50
C SER A 305 -27.40 18.07 1.58
N GLU A 306 -28.04 18.67 0.57
CA GLU A 306 -29.51 18.76 0.50
C GLU A 306 -30.14 17.42 0.14
N TRP A 307 -29.53 16.68 -0.79
CA TRP A 307 -29.95 15.34 -1.14
C TRP A 307 -29.84 14.37 0.06
N LEU A 308 -28.83 14.53 0.91
CA LEU A 308 -28.68 13.77 2.16
C LEU A 308 -29.76 14.12 3.21
N LYS A 309 -30.39 15.30 3.16
CA LYS A 309 -31.55 15.58 4.03
C LYS A 309 -32.74 14.68 3.75
N THR A 310 -32.85 14.15 2.53
CA THR A 310 -33.92 13.22 2.12
C THR A 310 -33.45 11.76 2.08
N HIS A 311 -32.19 11.51 1.69
CA HIS A 311 -31.64 10.17 1.47
C HIS A 311 -30.61 9.72 2.51
N GLY A 312 -30.14 10.59 3.40
CA GLY A 312 -29.14 10.28 4.43
C GLY A 312 -29.67 9.31 5.48
N LEU A 313 -28.77 8.76 6.30
CA LEU A 313 -29.12 7.71 7.26
C LEU A 313 -30.18 8.18 8.27
N LYS A 314 -30.05 9.42 8.76
CA LYS A 314 -31.03 10.03 9.67
C LYS A 314 -32.40 10.16 9.02
N ALA A 315 -32.45 10.65 7.77
CA ALA A 315 -33.68 10.83 7.00
C ALA A 315 -34.41 9.51 6.75
N GLN A 316 -33.66 8.45 6.42
CA GLN A 316 -34.19 7.11 6.23
C GLN A 316 -34.52 6.35 7.53
N LYS A 317 -34.36 7.01 8.70
CA LYS A 317 -34.52 6.41 10.04
C LYS A 317 -33.65 5.16 10.21
N LEU A 318 -32.40 5.25 9.73
CA LEU A 318 -31.37 4.22 9.81
C LEU A 318 -30.29 4.57 10.85
N ASP A 319 -30.55 5.51 11.75
CA ASP A 319 -29.71 5.72 12.92
C ASP A 319 -29.83 4.51 13.86
N LEU A 320 -28.71 3.82 14.07
CA LEU A 320 -28.62 2.65 14.93
C LEU A 320 -29.12 2.94 16.35
N TYR A 321 -28.75 4.09 16.91
CA TYR A 321 -29.13 4.42 18.29
C TYR A 321 -30.61 4.72 18.40
N GLN A 322 -31.22 5.34 17.39
CA GLN A 322 -32.66 5.57 17.35
C GLN A 322 -33.45 4.25 17.22
N LEU A 323 -32.92 3.28 16.45
CA LEU A 323 -33.49 1.95 16.32
C LEU A 323 -33.43 1.19 17.66
N LEU A 324 -32.27 1.21 18.32
CA LEU A 324 -32.03 0.50 19.56
C LEU A 324 -32.68 1.16 20.78
N ALA A 325 -32.93 2.48 20.74
CA ALA A 325 -33.44 3.26 21.87
C ALA A 325 -34.78 2.73 22.41
N ARG A 326 -35.64 2.22 21.52
CA ARG A 326 -36.95 1.64 21.91
C ARG A 326 -36.82 0.39 22.80
N ASN A 327 -35.66 -0.26 22.72
CA ASN A 327 -35.37 -1.53 23.38
C ASN A 327 -34.16 -1.42 24.32
N ALA A 328 -33.76 -0.19 24.68
CA ALA A 328 -32.61 0.09 25.52
C ALA A 328 -33.02 0.52 26.92
N TYR A 329 -32.57 -0.23 27.91
CA TYR A 329 -32.87 -0.01 29.32
C TYR A 329 -31.60 0.37 30.08
N SER A 330 -31.66 1.46 30.85
CA SER A 330 -30.56 1.86 31.72
C SER A 330 -30.44 0.90 32.92
N PRO A 331 -29.22 0.47 33.31
CA PRO A 331 -29.03 -0.30 34.53
C PRO A 331 -29.50 0.51 35.74
N GLN A 332 -30.45 -0.03 36.52
CA GLN A 332 -30.84 0.56 37.82
C GLN A 332 -30.11 -0.16 38.94
N GLU A 333 -29.38 0.60 39.75
CA GLU A 333 -28.70 0.13 40.95
C GLU A 333 -29.36 0.78 42.16
N THR A 334 -29.88 -0.04 43.07
CA THR A 334 -30.55 0.42 44.30
C THR A 334 -29.77 -0.05 45.51
N PHE A 335 -29.42 0.89 46.40
CA PHE A 335 -28.74 0.56 47.64
C PHE A 335 -29.75 0.01 48.66
N VAL A 336 -29.52 -1.21 49.14
CA VAL A 336 -30.38 -1.85 50.15
C VAL A 336 -29.69 -1.73 51.51
N PRO A 337 -30.18 -0.85 52.42
CA PRO A 337 -29.49 -0.51 53.67
C PRO A 337 -29.29 -1.72 54.59
N ILE A 338 -30.25 -2.64 54.62
CA ILE A 338 -30.24 -3.84 55.49
C ILE A 338 -29.11 -4.82 55.09
N LEU A 339 -28.75 -4.86 53.82
CA LEU A 339 -27.70 -5.76 53.29
C LEU A 339 -26.33 -5.08 53.22
N GLY A 340 -26.26 -3.76 53.44
CA GLY A 340 -25.05 -2.95 53.26
C GLY A 340 -24.47 -3.01 51.85
N LYS A 341 -25.29 -3.31 50.84
CA LYS A 341 -24.86 -3.57 49.46
C LYS A 341 -25.77 -2.88 48.46
N THR A 342 -25.17 -2.39 47.38
CA THR A 342 -25.89 -1.95 46.18
C THR A 342 -26.29 -3.18 45.37
N VAL A 343 -27.57 -3.30 45.06
CA VAL A 343 -28.14 -4.43 44.35
C VAL A 343 -28.67 -3.95 42.99
N SER A 344 -28.27 -4.63 41.92
CA SER A 344 -28.73 -4.37 40.55
C SER A 344 -29.88 -5.32 40.18
N ALA A 345 -30.79 -4.87 39.32
CA ALA A 345 -31.93 -5.67 38.88
C ALA A 345 -31.48 -6.97 38.18
N THR A 346 -31.95 -8.13 38.66
CA THR A 346 -31.51 -9.47 38.24
C THR A 346 -32.11 -9.95 36.92
N VAL A 347 -33.08 -9.22 36.35
CA VAL A 347 -33.77 -9.57 35.10
C VAL A 347 -32.83 -9.46 33.87
N HIS A 348 -31.70 -8.76 34.01
CA HIS A 348 -30.83 -8.40 32.88
C HIS A 348 -29.84 -9.50 32.43
N GLU A 349 -29.40 -10.40 33.32
CA GLU A 349 -28.23 -11.25 33.02
C GLU A 349 -28.52 -12.33 31.96
N ARG A 350 -29.75 -12.86 31.95
CA ARG A 350 -30.14 -14.04 31.15
C ARG A 350 -30.80 -13.72 29.80
N VAL A 351 -31.30 -12.50 29.57
CA VAL A 351 -32.15 -12.18 28.39
C VAL A 351 -31.69 -10.95 27.60
N MET A 352 -30.95 -10.02 28.20
CA MET A 352 -30.53 -8.76 27.57
C MET A 352 -29.01 -8.71 27.33
N VAL A 353 -28.56 -8.01 26.30
CA VAL A 353 -27.13 -7.82 25.96
C VAL A 353 -26.70 -6.42 26.39
N GLN A 354 -25.54 -6.29 27.03
CA GLN A 354 -24.96 -4.99 27.38
C GLN A 354 -24.29 -4.39 26.13
N PHE A 355 -24.58 -3.12 25.86
CA PHE A 355 -24.09 -2.39 24.69
C PHE A 355 -23.70 -0.97 25.07
N GLU A 356 -22.58 -0.50 24.55
CA GLU A 356 -22.07 0.85 24.77
C GLU A 356 -22.81 1.86 23.88
N TRP A 357 -23.34 2.91 24.50
CA TRP A 357 -24.14 3.93 23.87
C TRP A 357 -23.25 5.08 23.34
N HIS A 358 -23.79 6.01 22.56
CA HIS A 358 -22.99 7.09 21.95
C HIS A 358 -22.39 8.09 22.96
N ASP A 359 -22.90 8.11 24.19
CA ASP A 359 -22.43 8.92 25.32
C ASP A 359 -21.42 8.17 26.22
N GLY A 360 -21.01 6.95 25.84
CA GLY A 360 -20.14 6.09 26.63
C GLY A 360 -20.86 5.35 27.77
N THR A 361 -22.19 5.51 27.92
CA THR A 361 -22.97 4.77 28.93
C THR A 361 -23.27 3.35 28.46
N VAL A 362 -23.38 2.39 29.37
CA VAL A 362 -23.75 1.01 29.04
C VAL A 362 -25.26 0.82 29.22
N LYS A 363 -25.96 0.40 28.17
CA LYS A 363 -27.40 0.07 28.20
C LYS A 363 -27.64 -1.41 27.98
N ASN A 364 -28.69 -1.94 28.62
CA ASN A 364 -29.16 -3.30 28.42
C ASN A 364 -30.16 -3.33 27.26
N LEU A 365 -29.84 -4.09 26.22
CA LEU A 365 -30.63 -4.19 24.99
C LEU A 365 -31.41 -5.51 24.92
N HIS A 366 -32.67 -5.42 24.51
CA HIS A 366 -33.48 -6.57 24.13
C HIS A 366 -33.92 -6.46 22.68
N VAL A 367 -33.21 -7.11 21.77
CA VAL A 367 -33.45 -6.99 20.32
C VAL A 367 -33.59 -8.36 19.68
N ASP A 368 -34.54 -8.46 18.76
CA ASP A 368 -34.79 -9.65 17.97
C ASP A 368 -33.80 -9.77 16.80
N LEU A 369 -33.24 -10.98 16.62
CA LEU A 369 -32.31 -11.30 15.54
C LEU A 369 -32.86 -10.97 14.12
N PRO A 370 -34.15 -11.22 13.81
CA PRO A 370 -34.71 -10.89 12.49
C PRO A 370 -34.73 -9.39 12.19
N SER A 371 -35.09 -8.53 13.15
CA SER A 371 -35.09 -7.08 12.92
C SER A 371 -33.70 -6.51 12.72
N LEU A 372 -32.67 -7.03 13.41
CA LEU A 372 -31.27 -6.64 13.17
C LEU A 372 -30.79 -7.02 11.77
N ARG A 373 -31.13 -8.23 11.30
CA ARG A 373 -30.81 -8.66 9.93
C ARG A 373 -31.54 -7.83 8.87
N LYS A 374 -32.80 -7.46 9.12
CA LYS A 374 -33.58 -6.55 8.25
C LYS A 374 -32.96 -5.15 8.22
N TYR A 375 -32.52 -4.65 9.37
CA TYR A 375 -31.79 -3.38 9.48
C TYR A 375 -30.48 -3.42 8.69
N GLN A 376 -29.64 -4.45 8.86
CA GLN A 376 -28.41 -4.62 8.08
C GLN A 376 -28.66 -4.60 6.57
N LYS A 377 -29.70 -5.29 6.09
CA LYS A 377 -30.08 -5.24 4.67
C LYS A 377 -30.46 -3.84 4.19
N ARG A 378 -31.23 -3.09 4.98
CA ARG A 378 -31.61 -1.70 4.64
C ARG A 378 -30.40 -0.78 4.66
N LEU A 379 -29.50 -0.94 5.63
CA LEU A 379 -28.27 -0.18 5.75
C LEU A 379 -27.35 -0.41 4.54
N MET A 380 -27.18 -1.67 4.12
CA MET A 380 -26.43 -2.00 2.89
C MET A 380 -27.07 -1.38 1.63
N GLY A 381 -28.40 -1.37 1.53
CA GLY A 381 -29.10 -0.70 0.43
C GLY A 381 -28.87 0.81 0.40
N ALA A 382 -28.78 1.46 1.56
CA ALA A 382 -28.45 2.89 1.67
C ALA A 382 -27.00 3.18 1.24
N VAL A 383 -26.03 2.33 1.65
CA VAL A 383 -24.63 2.45 1.21
C VAL A 383 -24.52 2.35 -0.32
N GLN A 384 -25.19 1.39 -0.94
CA GLN A 384 -25.24 1.26 -2.41
C GLN A 384 -25.90 2.47 -3.11
N LEU A 385 -26.77 3.19 -2.41
CA LEU A 385 -27.41 4.41 -2.92
C LEU A 385 -26.42 5.58 -2.86
N PHE A 386 -25.61 5.68 -1.80
CA PHE A 386 -24.51 6.64 -1.69
C PHE A 386 -23.40 6.38 -2.72
N GLU A 387 -22.98 5.12 -2.90
CA GLU A 387 -21.99 4.72 -3.91
C GLU A 387 -22.42 5.15 -5.32
N ARG A 388 -23.68 4.89 -5.69
CA ARG A 388 -24.24 5.34 -6.97
C ARG A 388 -24.26 6.85 -7.12
N ARG A 389 -24.47 7.59 -6.02
CA ARG A 389 -24.43 9.06 -6.03
C ARG A 389 -23.01 9.60 -6.22
N VAL A 390 -22.01 8.97 -5.60
CA VAL A 390 -20.59 9.28 -5.81
C VAL A 390 -20.19 8.98 -7.26
N GLU A 391 -20.59 7.84 -7.80
CA GLU A 391 -20.35 7.49 -9.21
C GLU A 391 -21.02 8.48 -10.18
N TRP A 392 -22.21 8.98 -9.84
CA TRP A 392 -22.88 10.02 -10.62
C TRP A 392 -22.13 11.36 -10.60
N LEU A 393 -21.55 11.76 -9.46
CA LEU A 393 -20.69 12.95 -9.35
C LEU A 393 -19.35 12.78 -10.09
N ASN A 394 -18.85 11.55 -10.14
CA ASN A 394 -17.61 11.19 -10.83
C ASN A 394 -17.80 10.87 -12.32
N ARG A 395 -19.03 10.96 -12.86
CA ARG A 395 -19.31 10.70 -14.27
C ARG A 395 -18.71 11.82 -15.13
N THR A 396 -18.03 11.44 -16.22
CA THR A 396 -17.36 12.34 -17.16
C THR A 396 -18.29 13.46 -17.62
N GLY A 397 -17.87 14.72 -17.44
CA GLY A 397 -18.65 15.90 -17.79
C GLY A 397 -18.49 17.07 -16.80
N SER A 398 -19.41 18.02 -16.84
CA SER A 398 -19.34 19.26 -16.06
C SER A 398 -19.38 19.05 -14.54
N HIS A 399 -20.02 17.98 -14.06
CA HIS A 399 -20.12 17.67 -12.62
C HIS A 399 -18.77 17.37 -11.97
N GLN A 400 -17.81 16.89 -12.75
CA GLN A 400 -16.47 16.58 -12.26
C GLN A 400 -15.71 17.85 -11.85
N ILE A 401 -15.87 18.92 -12.62
CA ILE A 401 -15.12 20.18 -12.45
C ILE A 401 -15.88 21.16 -11.58
N TRP A 402 -17.18 21.34 -11.85
CA TRP A 402 -18.01 22.38 -11.22
C TRP A 402 -18.91 21.85 -10.11
N GLY A 403 -18.99 20.53 -9.95
CA GLY A 403 -20.00 19.90 -9.11
C GLY A 403 -21.41 20.08 -9.68
N THR A 404 -22.40 19.95 -8.80
CA THR A 404 -23.81 20.16 -9.16
C THR A 404 -24.18 21.63 -8.94
N VAL A 405 -24.46 22.38 -10.00
CA VAL A 405 -24.86 23.79 -9.91
C VAL A 405 -26.32 23.87 -9.49
N CYS A 406 -26.59 24.32 -8.26
CA CYS A 406 -27.92 24.27 -7.64
C CYS A 406 -28.66 25.60 -7.72
N GLU A 407 -27.91 26.70 -7.79
CA GLU A 407 -28.43 28.07 -7.72
C GLU A 407 -29.18 28.45 -9.01
N GLN A 408 -30.12 29.38 -8.90
CA GLN A 408 -30.93 29.85 -10.03
C GLN A 408 -30.26 31.01 -10.76
N ARG A 409 -29.52 31.85 -10.03
CA ARG A 409 -28.69 32.92 -10.56
C ARG A 409 -27.23 32.52 -10.44
N VAL A 410 -26.51 32.42 -11.57
CA VAL A 410 -25.16 31.86 -11.60
C VAL A 410 -24.16 32.84 -12.19
N GLN A 411 -23.16 33.25 -11.40
CA GLN A 411 -22.00 33.99 -11.91
C GLN A 411 -20.79 33.06 -11.93
N VAL A 412 -20.06 33.04 -13.06
CA VAL A 412 -18.84 32.26 -13.19
C VAL A 412 -17.64 33.20 -13.29
N LEU A 413 -16.68 33.05 -12.37
CA LEU A 413 -15.42 33.78 -12.36
C LEU A 413 -14.32 32.88 -12.90
N LEU A 414 -13.66 33.33 -13.98
CA LEU A 414 -12.62 32.59 -14.67
C LEU A 414 -11.27 33.30 -14.52
N ASP A 415 -10.29 32.59 -13.96
CA ASP A 415 -8.90 33.04 -13.92
C ASP A 415 -8.23 32.87 -15.30
N MET A 416 -8.05 33.98 -16.01
CA MET A 416 -7.30 34.05 -17.27
C MET A 416 -5.99 34.82 -17.08
N SER A 417 -5.34 34.66 -15.92
CA SER A 417 -4.00 35.19 -15.68
C SER A 417 -2.95 34.55 -16.60
N GLY A 418 -1.82 35.23 -16.79
CA GLY A 418 -0.72 34.72 -17.61
C GLY A 418 -0.14 33.38 -17.12
N MET A 419 -0.33 33.05 -15.84
CA MET A 419 0.04 31.74 -15.28
C MET A 419 -0.83 30.59 -15.81
N ASN A 420 -2.01 30.89 -16.36
CA ASN A 420 -2.95 29.91 -16.92
C ASN A 420 -2.84 29.74 -18.42
N THR A 421 -1.79 30.28 -19.05
CA THR A 421 -1.57 30.15 -20.50
C THR A 421 -1.54 28.68 -20.93
N HIS A 422 -0.91 27.81 -20.15
CA HIS A 422 -0.88 26.36 -20.40
C HIS A 422 -2.23 25.66 -20.14
N TYR A 423 -3.06 26.23 -19.26
CA TYR A 423 -4.35 25.69 -18.86
C TYR A 423 -5.54 26.29 -19.62
N GLN A 424 -5.30 27.21 -20.54
CA GLN A 424 -6.34 27.94 -21.28
C GLN A 424 -7.33 26.99 -21.98
N LEU A 425 -6.82 25.94 -22.62
CA LEU A 425 -7.67 24.95 -23.30
C LEU A 425 -8.53 24.15 -22.32
N HIS A 426 -8.00 23.82 -21.14
CA HIS A 426 -8.73 23.14 -20.09
C HIS A 426 -9.84 24.03 -19.52
N ILE A 427 -9.55 25.31 -19.27
CA ILE A 427 -10.53 26.29 -18.78
C ILE A 427 -11.66 26.49 -19.81
N GLN A 428 -11.32 26.64 -21.09
CA GLN A 428 -12.31 26.76 -22.17
C GLN A 428 -13.17 25.49 -22.29
N HIS A 429 -12.57 24.31 -22.21
CA HIS A 429 -13.31 23.05 -22.24
C HIS A 429 -14.23 22.91 -21.02
N ALA A 430 -13.72 23.17 -19.82
CA ALA A 430 -14.48 23.14 -18.57
C ALA A 430 -15.71 24.06 -18.63
N LEU A 431 -15.56 25.23 -19.24
CA LEU A 431 -16.68 26.13 -19.42
C LEU A 431 -17.65 25.66 -20.51
N ARG A 432 -17.15 25.14 -21.64
CA ARG A 432 -17.99 24.59 -22.71
C ARG A 432 -18.95 23.54 -22.17
N ILE A 433 -18.46 22.60 -21.38
CA ILE A 433 -19.29 21.55 -20.78
C ILE A 433 -20.27 22.12 -19.74
N LEU A 434 -19.88 23.16 -18.98
CA LEU A 434 -20.79 23.84 -18.05
C LEU A 434 -21.97 24.50 -18.78
N LEU A 435 -21.68 25.20 -19.88
CA LEU A 435 -22.68 25.87 -20.73
C LEU A 435 -23.63 24.86 -21.37
N GLN A 436 -23.11 23.72 -21.84
CA GLN A 436 -23.89 22.68 -22.53
C GLN A 436 -24.77 21.86 -21.59
N GLU A 437 -24.33 21.61 -20.35
CA GLU A 437 -24.94 20.61 -19.47
C GLU A 437 -25.74 21.20 -18.30
N GLN A 438 -25.28 22.30 -17.68
CA GLN A 438 -25.85 22.76 -16.40
C GLN A 438 -26.44 24.18 -16.43
N LEU A 439 -25.99 25.06 -17.34
CA LEU A 439 -26.45 26.45 -17.38
C LEU A 439 -27.76 26.66 -18.16
N ALA A 440 -28.16 25.72 -19.02
CA ALA A 440 -29.36 25.88 -19.85
C ALA A 440 -30.69 26.01 -19.07
N ASN A 441 -30.74 25.49 -17.84
CA ASN A 441 -31.94 25.47 -17.00
C ASN A 441 -31.91 26.51 -15.87
N LYS A 442 -31.10 27.57 -16.02
CA LYS A 442 -30.93 28.60 -14.98
C LYS A 442 -31.77 29.83 -15.29
N HIS A 443 -32.10 30.60 -14.26
CA HIS A 443 -32.90 31.81 -14.45
C HIS A 443 -32.06 32.89 -15.14
N SER A 444 -30.88 33.16 -14.59
CA SER A 444 -29.95 34.15 -15.12
C SER A 444 -28.50 33.74 -14.89
N PHE A 445 -27.61 34.15 -15.78
CA PHE A 445 -26.19 33.91 -15.65
C PHE A 445 -25.34 35.08 -16.15
N ASN A 446 -24.10 35.15 -15.68
CA ASN A 446 -23.06 36.04 -16.22
C ASN A 446 -21.68 35.39 -16.06
N ILE A 447 -20.73 35.78 -16.90
CA ILE A 447 -19.34 35.31 -16.83
C ILE A 447 -18.41 36.52 -16.68
N ILE A 448 -17.54 36.43 -15.68
CA ILE A 448 -16.53 37.43 -15.35
C ILE A 448 -15.17 36.77 -15.50
N VAL A 449 -14.31 37.36 -16.32
CA VAL A 449 -12.95 36.91 -16.54
C VAL A 449 -12.02 37.89 -15.85
N PHE A 450 -11.01 37.38 -15.13
CA PHE A 450 -10.06 38.22 -14.43
C PHE A 450 -8.61 37.78 -14.66
N GLY A 451 -7.75 38.78 -14.73
CA GLY A 451 -6.29 38.67 -14.72
C GLY A 451 -5.73 39.83 -13.88
N SER A 452 -4.91 40.70 -14.48
CA SER A 452 -4.61 42.02 -13.87
C SER A 452 -5.87 42.89 -13.79
N ASP A 453 -6.65 42.86 -14.88
CA ASP A 453 -7.91 43.58 -15.03
C ASP A 453 -9.09 42.60 -14.98
N VAL A 454 -10.28 43.11 -14.63
CA VAL A 454 -11.53 42.35 -14.57
C VAL A 454 -12.43 42.77 -15.72
N LYS A 455 -12.90 41.80 -16.52
CA LYS A 455 -13.80 42.01 -17.65
C LYS A 455 -15.04 41.12 -17.48
N SER A 456 -16.23 41.71 -17.52
CA SER A 456 -17.49 40.97 -17.58
C SER A 456 -17.98 40.86 -19.03
N TRP A 457 -18.64 39.75 -19.37
CA TRP A 457 -19.27 39.60 -20.68
C TRP A 457 -20.43 40.59 -20.87
N GLN A 458 -21.27 40.72 -19.84
CA GLN A 458 -22.37 41.69 -19.76
C GLN A 458 -22.28 42.47 -18.45
N GLU A 459 -22.83 43.69 -18.42
CA GLU A 459 -22.86 44.54 -17.21
C GLU A 459 -23.85 44.02 -16.15
N LYS A 460 -24.91 43.33 -16.58
CA LYS A 460 -25.92 42.72 -15.72
C LYS A 460 -26.11 41.25 -16.09
N MET A 461 -26.65 40.46 -15.17
CA MET A 461 -27.05 39.08 -15.47
C MET A 461 -28.12 39.00 -16.58
N VAL A 462 -27.97 38.01 -17.46
CA VAL A 462 -28.90 37.77 -18.57
C VAL A 462 -29.52 36.38 -18.48
N PRO A 463 -30.70 36.14 -19.09
CA PRO A 463 -31.32 34.81 -19.09
C PRO A 463 -30.48 33.79 -19.86
N SER A 464 -30.54 32.51 -19.46
CA SER A 464 -29.80 31.41 -20.08
C SER A 464 -30.44 30.90 -21.39
N THR A 465 -30.72 31.80 -22.34
CA THR A 465 -31.19 31.43 -23.67
C THR A 465 -30.07 30.79 -24.49
N HIS A 466 -30.42 29.95 -25.46
CA HIS A 466 -29.44 29.31 -26.35
C HIS A 466 -28.55 30.35 -27.06
N GLU A 467 -29.14 31.47 -27.48
CA GLU A 467 -28.44 32.59 -28.13
C GLU A 467 -27.39 33.22 -27.19
N ASN A 468 -27.78 33.51 -25.94
CA ASN A 468 -26.88 34.09 -24.95
C ASN A 468 -25.73 33.14 -24.60
N LEU A 469 -26.01 31.84 -24.45
CA LEU A 469 -24.98 30.83 -24.19
C LEU A 469 -23.99 30.71 -25.35
N GLN A 470 -24.47 30.77 -26.59
CA GLN A 470 -23.63 30.75 -27.79
C GLN A 470 -22.78 32.02 -27.93
N ALA A 471 -23.35 33.19 -27.64
CA ALA A 471 -22.65 34.48 -27.70
C ALA A 471 -21.53 34.58 -26.65
N VAL A 472 -21.77 34.08 -25.43
CA VAL A 472 -20.75 33.93 -24.38
C VAL A 472 -19.60 33.04 -24.85
N TRP A 473 -19.93 31.91 -25.47
CA TRP A 473 -18.92 30.98 -25.95
C TRP A 473 -18.01 31.63 -26.99
N GLN A 474 -18.59 32.37 -27.95
CA GLN A 474 -17.82 33.13 -28.94
C GLN A 474 -16.93 34.20 -28.31
N TRP A 475 -17.44 34.92 -27.30
CA TRP A 475 -16.66 35.91 -26.57
C TRP A 475 -15.42 35.29 -25.91
N ILE A 476 -15.57 34.12 -25.28
CA ILE A 476 -14.49 33.46 -24.52
C ILE A 476 -13.44 32.83 -25.42
N GLN A 477 -13.83 32.39 -26.61
CA GLN A 477 -12.89 31.93 -27.63
C GLN A 477 -11.94 33.02 -28.10
N ALA A 478 -12.35 34.29 -28.02
CA ALA A 478 -11.54 35.45 -28.40
C ALA A 478 -10.63 35.99 -27.27
N LEU A 479 -10.67 35.39 -26.07
CA LEU A 479 -9.89 35.85 -24.91
C LEU A 479 -8.54 35.14 -24.81
N GLU A 480 -7.51 35.90 -24.44
CA GLU A 480 -6.14 35.42 -24.18
C GLU A 480 -5.79 35.52 -22.69
N CYS A 481 -4.96 34.61 -22.20
CA CYS A 481 -4.47 34.62 -20.82
C CYS A 481 -3.34 35.65 -20.65
N VAL A 482 -3.57 36.74 -19.90
CA VAL A 482 -2.58 37.82 -19.74
C VAL A 482 -2.68 38.47 -18.36
N GLY A 483 -1.53 38.87 -17.79
CA GLY A 483 -1.47 39.64 -16.55
C GLY A 483 -1.36 38.80 -15.27
N GLY A 484 -1.52 39.45 -14.11
CA GLY A 484 -1.50 38.83 -12.77
C GLY A 484 -2.85 38.20 -12.38
N ARG A 485 -3.03 37.88 -11.09
CA ARG A 485 -4.26 37.30 -10.51
C ARG A 485 -4.90 38.23 -9.49
N ASN A 486 -5.75 39.15 -9.96
CA ASN A 486 -6.51 40.05 -9.09
C ASN A 486 -7.89 39.48 -8.69
N THR A 487 -7.87 38.43 -7.88
CA THR A 487 -9.09 37.74 -7.42
C THR A 487 -9.98 38.64 -6.58
N LEU A 488 -9.40 39.56 -5.78
CA LEU A 488 -10.20 40.45 -4.94
C LEU A 488 -11.04 41.42 -5.78
N ALA A 489 -10.50 41.97 -6.87
CA ALA A 489 -11.26 42.84 -7.76
C ALA A 489 -12.39 42.07 -8.46
N ALA A 490 -12.12 40.82 -8.86
CA ALA A 490 -13.13 39.96 -9.49
C ALA A 490 -14.28 39.66 -8.53
N LEU A 491 -13.96 39.31 -7.28
CA LEU A 491 -14.94 39.06 -6.23
C LEU A 491 -15.73 40.32 -5.87
N ARG A 492 -15.09 41.49 -5.77
CA ARG A 492 -15.80 42.77 -5.58
C ARG A 492 -16.81 43.01 -6.70
N ARG A 493 -16.39 42.83 -7.96
CA ARG A 493 -17.28 43.02 -9.11
C ARG A 493 -18.48 42.07 -9.09
N ALA A 494 -18.26 40.81 -8.72
CA ALA A 494 -19.32 39.79 -8.65
C ALA A 494 -20.29 40.01 -7.47
N LEU A 495 -19.76 40.42 -6.30
CA LEU A 495 -20.50 40.53 -5.05
C LEU A 495 -21.17 41.90 -4.82
N GLU A 496 -20.74 42.95 -5.53
CA GLU A 496 -21.32 44.31 -5.43
C GLU A 496 -22.54 44.51 -6.34
N GLU A 497 -22.93 43.53 -7.16
CA GLU A 497 -24.13 43.61 -8.00
C GLU A 497 -25.40 43.52 -7.11
N GLU A 498 -26.11 44.64 -6.93
CA GLU A 498 -27.35 44.65 -6.13
C GLU A 498 -28.49 43.90 -6.85
N PRO A 499 -29.22 43.00 -6.17
CA PRO A 499 -30.34 42.30 -6.76
C PRO A 499 -31.53 43.27 -6.96
N GLN A 500 -31.71 43.75 -8.20
CA GLN A 500 -32.94 44.43 -8.59
C GLN A 500 -34.10 43.40 -8.62
N ASP A 501 -35.09 43.60 -7.74
CA ASP A 501 -36.44 42.99 -7.69
C ASP A 501 -36.64 41.47 -7.56
N GLU A 502 -35.61 40.65 -7.33
CA GLU A 502 -35.77 39.18 -7.14
C GLU A 502 -35.00 38.61 -5.93
N ALA A 503 -35.29 39.12 -4.73
CA ALA A 503 -34.64 38.68 -3.48
C ALA A 503 -34.90 37.20 -3.08
N ALA A 504 -35.80 36.50 -3.78
CA ALA A 504 -36.18 35.12 -3.48
C ALA A 504 -35.32 34.04 -4.18
N LEU A 505 -34.55 34.41 -5.21
CA LEU A 505 -33.74 33.46 -5.98
C LEU A 505 -32.37 33.23 -5.33
N THR A 506 -31.90 31.99 -5.33
CA THR A 506 -30.56 31.64 -4.84
C THR A 506 -29.49 32.11 -5.83
N HIS A 507 -28.46 32.78 -5.31
CA HIS A 507 -27.33 33.29 -6.09
C HIS A 507 -26.07 32.48 -5.80
N GLY A 508 -25.44 31.97 -6.85
CA GLY A 508 -24.21 31.18 -6.79
C GLY A 508 -23.08 31.81 -7.58
N VAL A 509 -21.95 32.01 -6.93
CA VAL A 509 -20.71 32.49 -7.56
C VAL A 509 -19.74 31.31 -7.65
N TYR A 510 -19.26 30.99 -8.86
CA TYR A 510 -18.37 29.86 -9.13
C TYR A 510 -17.01 30.36 -9.60
N LEU A 511 -16.00 30.25 -8.76
CA LEU A 511 -14.63 30.67 -9.04
C LEU A 511 -13.80 29.48 -9.54
N LEU A 512 -13.31 29.54 -10.78
CA LEU A 512 -12.32 28.61 -11.32
C LEU A 512 -10.94 29.26 -11.30
N THR A 513 -10.00 28.68 -10.55
CA THR A 513 -8.62 29.16 -10.38
C THR A 513 -7.62 28.01 -10.40
N THR A 514 -6.36 28.29 -10.72
CA THR A 514 -5.26 27.31 -10.68
C THR A 514 -4.30 27.54 -9.52
N GLY A 515 -4.43 28.66 -8.81
CA GLY A 515 -3.48 29.06 -7.79
C GLY A 515 -4.00 30.13 -6.83
N MET A 516 -3.10 30.58 -5.96
CA MET A 516 -3.39 31.61 -4.96
C MET A 516 -3.65 32.98 -5.61
N PRO A 517 -4.56 33.79 -5.04
CA PRO A 517 -4.69 35.21 -5.35
C PRO A 517 -3.39 35.99 -5.12
N ASP A 518 -3.15 37.05 -5.89
CA ASP A 518 -2.01 37.95 -5.64
C ASP A 518 -2.21 38.81 -4.38
N GLN A 519 -3.45 38.94 -3.90
CA GLN A 519 -3.79 39.66 -2.67
C GLN A 519 -3.67 38.75 -1.45
N HIS A 520 -3.40 39.34 -0.28
CA HIS A 520 -3.28 38.59 0.97
C HIS A 520 -4.60 37.85 1.31
N MET A 521 -4.53 36.52 1.45
CA MET A 521 -5.70 35.65 1.59
C MET A 521 -6.63 36.09 2.72
N VAL A 522 -6.08 36.52 3.87
CA VAL A 522 -6.89 36.96 5.02
C VAL A 522 -7.81 38.13 4.66
N SER A 523 -7.35 39.06 3.83
CA SER A 523 -8.16 40.20 3.38
C SER A 523 -9.28 39.77 2.43
N VAL A 524 -8.99 38.81 1.55
CA VAL A 524 -9.98 38.25 0.61
C VAL A 524 -11.05 37.47 1.36
N THR A 525 -10.65 36.56 2.25
CA THR A 525 -11.57 35.75 3.07
C THR A 525 -12.44 36.61 3.98
N ALA A 526 -11.88 37.66 4.60
CA ALA A 526 -12.64 38.58 5.44
C ALA A 526 -13.74 39.31 4.63
N TYR A 527 -13.40 39.80 3.44
CA TYR A 527 -14.37 40.46 2.55
C TYR A 527 -15.48 39.51 2.08
N VAL A 528 -15.13 38.29 1.68
CA VAL A 528 -16.11 37.27 1.27
C VAL A 528 -17.04 36.90 2.43
N SER A 529 -16.50 36.67 3.62
CA SER A 529 -17.28 36.32 4.81
C SER A 529 -18.29 37.42 5.17
N GLU A 530 -17.87 38.68 5.14
CA GLU A 530 -18.75 39.83 5.41
C GLU A 530 -19.91 39.91 4.41
N ARG A 531 -19.62 39.76 3.10
CA ARG A 531 -20.62 39.92 2.04
C ARG A 531 -21.55 38.72 1.90
N CYS A 532 -21.04 37.50 2.01
CA CYS A 532 -21.85 36.28 1.91
C CYS A 532 -22.69 36.02 3.17
N SER A 533 -22.34 36.63 4.31
CA SER A 533 -23.19 36.57 5.52
C SER A 533 -24.42 37.48 5.44
N ALA A 534 -24.33 38.56 4.65
CA ALA A 534 -25.39 39.56 4.51
C ALA A 534 -26.39 39.26 3.38
N ALA A 535 -26.02 38.39 2.42
CA ALA A 535 -26.82 38.04 1.24
C ALA A 535 -26.99 36.51 1.11
N ASN A 536 -28.08 36.03 0.49
CA ASN A 536 -28.29 34.61 0.15
C ASN A 536 -27.39 34.19 -1.03
N LEU A 537 -26.07 34.32 -0.84
CA LEU A 537 -25.05 34.14 -1.85
C LEU A 537 -24.06 33.06 -1.40
N ASN A 538 -23.81 32.09 -2.29
CA ASN A 538 -22.84 31.03 -2.07
C ASN A 538 -21.65 31.18 -3.00
N LEU A 539 -20.43 31.23 -2.46
CA LEU A 539 -19.18 31.22 -3.24
C LEU A 539 -18.59 29.81 -3.30
N HIS A 540 -18.68 29.17 -4.46
CA HIS A 540 -18.03 27.91 -4.76
C HIS A 540 -16.66 28.15 -5.40
N VAL A 541 -15.65 27.38 -4.98
CA VAL A 541 -14.28 27.50 -5.48
C VAL A 541 -13.85 26.17 -6.08
N CYS A 542 -13.46 26.20 -7.36
CA CYS A 542 -12.95 25.10 -8.14
C CYS A 542 -11.46 25.33 -8.41
N LEU A 543 -10.60 24.49 -7.85
CA LEU A 543 -9.16 24.51 -8.04
C LEU A 543 -8.76 23.48 -9.11
N PHE A 544 -8.03 23.91 -10.13
CA PHE A 544 -7.43 23.03 -11.14
C PHE A 544 -5.90 23.03 -11.02
N THR A 545 -5.27 21.86 -10.93
CA THR A 545 -3.80 21.74 -10.86
C THR A 545 -3.28 20.68 -11.83
N GLY A 546 -2.27 20.99 -12.64
CA GLY A 546 -1.57 20.01 -13.50
C GLY A 546 -0.57 19.14 -12.74
N GLU A 547 -0.22 17.97 -13.28
CA GLU A 547 0.63 16.99 -12.60
C GLU A 547 2.15 17.30 -12.69
N GLU A 548 2.59 18.06 -13.69
CA GLU A 548 4.02 18.30 -14.00
C GLU A 548 4.57 19.69 -13.62
N ASP A 549 3.87 20.47 -12.79
CA ASP A 549 4.25 21.86 -12.47
C ASP A 549 5.53 22.03 -11.62
N THR A 550 6.31 20.97 -11.36
CA THR A 550 7.54 21.08 -10.55
C THR A 550 8.73 21.69 -11.31
N VAL A 551 8.69 21.79 -12.65
CA VAL A 551 9.90 22.10 -13.43
C VAL A 551 9.93 23.51 -14.04
N ARG A 552 8.79 24.16 -14.30
CA ARG A 552 8.80 25.39 -15.14
C ARG A 552 8.15 26.65 -14.56
N CYS A 553 7.48 26.59 -13.40
CA CYS A 553 6.98 27.79 -12.73
C CYS A 553 7.21 27.69 -11.21
N PRO A 554 8.09 28.51 -10.60
CA PRO A 554 8.19 28.53 -9.15
C PRO A 554 6.85 28.99 -8.56
N PRO A 555 6.27 28.28 -7.57
CA PRO A 555 5.10 28.79 -6.87
C PRO A 555 5.47 30.14 -6.24
N PRO A 556 4.57 31.15 -6.29
CA PRO A 556 4.82 32.41 -5.61
C PRO A 556 5.02 32.11 -4.12
N ARG A 557 6.13 32.63 -3.58
CA ARG A 557 6.61 32.59 -2.18
C ARG A 557 5.75 31.74 -1.22
N HIS A 558 6.22 30.52 -0.97
CA HIS A 558 5.92 29.70 0.23
C HIS A 558 4.55 29.02 0.32
N ALA A 559 3.96 28.56 -0.79
CA ALA A 559 2.80 27.68 -0.72
C ALA A 559 3.01 26.39 -1.52
N THR A 560 3.02 25.27 -0.82
CA THR A 560 2.83 23.93 -1.39
C THR A 560 1.42 23.81 -1.98
N ARG A 561 1.20 22.83 -2.86
CA ARG A 561 -0.14 22.52 -3.42
C ARG A 561 -1.19 22.30 -2.34
N ALA A 562 -0.80 21.67 -1.23
CA ALA A 562 -1.67 21.42 -0.08
C ALA A 562 -2.03 22.72 0.67
N GLU A 563 -1.08 23.65 0.85
CA GLU A 563 -1.34 24.95 1.48
C GLU A 563 -2.26 25.82 0.61
N THR A 564 -2.09 25.78 -0.72
CA THR A 564 -2.98 26.47 -1.67
C THR A 564 -4.40 25.92 -1.60
N ALA A 565 -4.56 24.60 -1.62
CA ALA A 565 -5.87 23.95 -1.47
C ALA A 565 -6.52 24.26 -0.11
N HIS A 566 -5.74 24.25 0.98
CA HIS A 566 -6.24 24.59 2.32
C HIS A 566 -6.76 26.04 2.40
N ALA A 567 -6.02 26.99 1.83
CA ALA A 567 -6.40 28.39 1.84
C ALA A 567 -7.67 28.66 1.00
N LEU A 568 -7.76 28.06 -0.19
CA LEU A 568 -8.93 28.19 -1.06
C LEU A 568 -10.16 27.46 -0.52
N ARG A 569 -9.97 26.35 0.21
CA ARG A 569 -11.05 25.68 0.96
C ARG A 569 -11.60 26.60 2.04
N GLY A 570 -10.72 27.24 2.81
CA GLY A 570 -11.11 28.25 3.80
C GLY A 570 -11.90 29.41 3.17
N LEU A 571 -11.52 29.84 1.97
CA LEU A 571 -12.24 30.88 1.22
C LEU A 571 -13.65 30.43 0.79
N ALA A 572 -13.80 29.21 0.26
CA ALA A 572 -15.10 28.66 -0.14
C ALA A 572 -16.05 28.52 1.07
N HIS A 573 -15.54 28.00 2.19
CA HIS A 573 -16.34 27.82 3.42
C HIS A 573 -16.72 29.16 4.07
N ALA A 574 -15.85 30.17 4.00
CA ALA A 574 -16.18 31.52 4.44
C ALA A 574 -17.31 32.16 3.61
N GLY A 575 -17.46 31.75 2.34
CA GLY A 575 -18.54 32.20 1.46
C GLY A 575 -19.76 31.27 1.42
N ASN A 576 -19.97 30.42 2.43
CA ASN A 576 -21.07 29.43 2.49
C ASN A 576 -21.19 28.49 1.28
N GLY A 577 -20.11 28.35 0.50
CA GLY A 577 -20.09 27.49 -0.68
C GLY A 577 -19.28 26.22 -0.48
N ARG A 578 -18.81 25.67 -1.59
CA ARG A 578 -18.18 24.33 -1.68
C ARG A 578 -16.82 24.45 -2.32
N PHE A 579 -15.90 23.63 -1.86
CA PHE A 579 -14.58 23.47 -2.43
C PHE A 579 -14.50 22.21 -3.30
N LEU A 580 -13.98 22.38 -4.52
CA LEU A 580 -13.72 21.31 -5.47
C LEU A 580 -12.28 21.44 -5.96
N TRP A 581 -11.55 20.35 -5.95
CA TRP A 581 -10.17 20.26 -6.42
C TRP A 581 -10.04 19.12 -7.41
N THR A 582 -9.66 19.48 -8.63
CA THR A 582 -9.47 18.56 -9.76
C THR A 582 -8.08 18.65 -10.35
N THR A 583 -7.54 17.52 -10.78
CA THR A 583 -6.34 17.38 -11.60
C THR A 583 -6.72 16.81 -12.97
N GLU A 584 -5.75 16.73 -13.88
CA GLU A 584 -5.90 16.04 -15.16
C GLU A 584 -6.31 14.56 -15.01
N THR A 585 -5.91 13.93 -13.90
CA THR A 585 -6.21 12.53 -13.58
C THR A 585 -7.52 12.30 -12.83
N GLY A 586 -8.17 13.35 -12.31
CA GLY A 586 -9.47 13.23 -11.67
C GLY A 586 -9.74 14.19 -10.51
N ILE A 587 -10.75 13.88 -9.70
CA ILE A 587 -11.09 14.66 -8.51
C ILE A 587 -10.14 14.26 -7.38
N VAL A 588 -9.43 15.23 -6.82
CA VAL A 588 -8.56 15.05 -5.65
C VAL A 588 -9.35 15.27 -4.38
N GLU A 589 -10.16 16.32 -4.33
CA GLU A 589 -11.01 16.65 -3.19
C GLU A 589 -12.32 17.29 -3.65
N ASN A 590 -13.42 16.92 -3.01
CA ASN A 590 -14.72 17.52 -3.28
C ASN A 590 -15.61 17.42 -2.04
N ASP A 591 -16.09 18.55 -1.55
CA ASP A 591 -16.94 18.62 -0.35
C ASP A 591 -18.22 17.77 -0.47
N ASP A 592 -18.83 17.71 -1.66
CA ASP A 592 -20.03 16.90 -1.90
C ASP A 592 -19.75 15.40 -1.83
N ILE A 593 -18.56 14.96 -2.24
CA ILE A 593 -18.13 13.56 -2.15
C ILE A 593 -17.72 13.25 -0.71
N SER A 594 -17.00 14.14 -0.04
CA SER A 594 -16.61 14.01 1.37
C SER A 594 -17.82 13.85 2.29
N ALA A 595 -18.92 14.58 2.04
CA ALA A 595 -20.16 14.43 2.80
C ALA A 595 -20.79 13.02 2.62
N LEU A 596 -20.77 12.48 1.40
CA LEU A 596 -21.27 11.14 1.10
C LEU A 596 -20.40 10.05 1.74
N ILE A 597 -19.07 10.20 1.67
CA ILE A 597 -18.11 9.29 2.32
C ILE A 597 -18.33 9.30 3.84
N GLY A 598 -18.53 10.47 4.45
CA GLY A 598 -18.84 10.57 5.89
C GLY A 598 -20.08 9.78 6.28
N GLU A 599 -21.16 9.87 5.49
CA GLU A 599 -22.37 9.04 5.72
C GLU A 599 -22.09 7.54 5.52
N MET A 600 -21.28 7.14 4.54
CA MET A 600 -20.87 5.74 4.35
C MET A 600 -20.01 5.22 5.53
N GLU A 601 -19.12 6.03 6.08
CA GLU A 601 -18.31 5.68 7.26
C GLU A 601 -19.19 5.50 8.51
N THR A 602 -20.18 6.37 8.70
CA THR A 602 -21.16 6.19 9.79
C THR A 602 -21.99 4.91 9.59
N ALA A 603 -22.37 4.57 8.36
CA ALA A 603 -23.03 3.31 8.05
C ALA A 603 -22.13 2.10 8.35
N ALA A 604 -20.84 2.16 8.01
CA ALA A 604 -19.87 1.11 8.31
C ALA A 604 -19.70 0.90 9.82
N ASN A 605 -19.62 1.98 10.60
CA ASN A 605 -19.59 1.95 12.07
C ASN A 605 -20.86 1.29 12.64
N TYR A 606 -22.04 1.68 12.15
CA TYR A 606 -23.30 1.04 12.55
C TYR A 606 -23.35 -0.45 12.19
N CYS A 607 -22.83 -0.83 11.02
CA CYS A 607 -22.77 -2.23 10.58
C CYS A 607 -21.84 -3.06 11.47
N GLN A 608 -20.68 -2.52 11.84
CA GLN A 608 -19.74 -3.15 12.77
C GLN A 608 -20.39 -3.36 14.15
N LYS A 609 -20.97 -2.31 14.74
CA LYS A 609 -21.66 -2.38 16.04
C LYS A 609 -22.83 -3.37 16.02
N CYS A 610 -23.58 -3.43 14.92
CA CYS A 610 -24.63 -4.44 14.74
C CYS A 610 -24.08 -5.86 14.68
N SER A 611 -22.91 -6.05 14.04
CA SER A 611 -22.28 -7.36 13.93
C SER A 611 -21.75 -7.85 15.29
N GLU A 612 -21.13 -6.95 16.06
CA GLU A 612 -20.69 -7.23 17.44
C GLU A 612 -21.87 -7.57 18.36
N LEU A 613 -23.00 -6.87 18.19
CA LEU A 613 -24.25 -7.15 18.91
C LEU A 613 -24.86 -8.49 18.49
N LEU A 614 -24.85 -8.83 17.19
CA LEU A 614 -25.30 -10.13 16.68
C LEU A 614 -24.44 -11.28 17.20
N ASP A 615 -23.11 -11.12 17.20
CA ASP A 615 -22.19 -12.11 17.74
C ASP A 615 -22.43 -12.33 19.24
N SER A 616 -22.68 -11.24 19.99
CA SER A 616 -23.02 -11.29 21.42
C SER A 616 -24.36 -12.00 21.67
N LEU A 617 -25.37 -11.76 20.84
CA LEU A 617 -26.66 -12.46 20.90
C LEU A 617 -26.53 -13.94 20.53
N ILE A 618 -25.72 -14.29 19.53
CA ILE A 618 -25.48 -15.68 19.10
C ILE A 618 -24.71 -16.45 20.18
N GLN A 619 -23.69 -15.82 20.79
CA GLN A 619 -22.94 -16.41 21.90
C GLN A 619 -23.84 -16.66 23.12
N LYS A 620 -24.73 -15.72 23.48
CA LYS A 620 -25.73 -15.91 24.55
C LYS A 620 -26.83 -16.91 24.18
N GLY A 621 -27.22 -16.98 22.90
CA GLY A 621 -28.19 -17.96 22.38
C GLY A 621 -27.66 -19.39 22.44
N SER A 622 -26.35 -19.58 22.23
CA SER A 622 -25.66 -20.88 22.35
C SER A 622 -25.47 -21.31 23.82
N SER A 623 -25.37 -20.35 24.76
CA SER A 623 -25.28 -20.65 26.20
C SER A 623 -26.61 -21.03 26.87
N ARG A 624 -27.72 -21.11 26.13
CA ARG A 624 -29.03 -21.56 26.65
C ARG A 624 -29.07 -23.02 27.16
N GLY A 625 -27.96 -23.76 27.08
CA GLY A 625 -27.84 -25.14 27.58
C GLY A 625 -27.09 -25.34 28.90
N SER A 626 -26.48 -24.31 29.51
CA SER A 626 -25.79 -24.50 30.79
C SER A 626 -25.78 -23.23 31.63
N GLY A 627 -26.55 -23.23 32.72
CA GLY A 627 -26.52 -22.16 33.70
C GLY A 627 -25.22 -22.20 34.50
N GLU A 628 -24.35 -21.20 34.30
CA GLU A 628 -23.39 -20.73 35.29
C GLU A 628 -22.96 -19.30 34.89
N ALA A 629 -23.20 -18.34 35.80
CA ALA A 629 -22.89 -16.92 35.61
C ALA A 629 -21.39 -16.72 35.38
N SER A 630 -21.04 -15.95 34.35
CA SER A 630 -19.66 -15.50 34.11
C SER A 630 -19.66 -13.98 33.95
N THR A 631 -19.09 -13.31 34.95
CA THR A 631 -18.71 -11.90 34.92
C THR A 631 -17.74 -11.61 33.77
N PRO A 632 -17.97 -10.59 32.92
CA PRO A 632 -16.98 -10.17 31.93
C PRO A 632 -15.88 -9.34 32.62
N SER A 633 -14.63 -9.73 32.38
CA SER A 633 -13.44 -8.99 32.77
C SER A 633 -13.14 -7.89 31.76
N LEU A 634 -13.69 -6.69 32.01
CA LEU A 634 -13.18 -5.46 31.41
C LEU A 634 -11.83 -5.13 32.05
N LYS A 635 -10.76 -5.21 31.26
CA LYS A 635 -9.49 -4.57 31.60
C LYS A 635 -9.63 -3.08 31.28
N PRO A 636 -9.30 -2.16 32.20
CA PRO A 636 -9.31 -0.74 31.89
C PRO A 636 -8.09 -0.42 31.00
N GLN A 637 -8.33 -0.01 29.76
CA GLN A 637 -7.35 0.76 28.98
C GLN A 637 -7.47 2.22 29.43
N ALA A 638 -6.38 2.75 29.95
CA ALA A 638 -6.26 4.16 30.29
C ALA A 638 -6.32 5.01 29.03
N TRP A 639 -7.36 5.83 28.90
CA TRP A 639 -7.37 7.00 28.02
C TRP A 639 -7.14 8.25 28.87
N SER A 640 -6.00 8.88 28.63
CA SER A 640 -5.66 10.19 29.16
C SER A 640 -6.35 11.27 28.34
N HIS A 641 -7.41 11.87 28.89
CA HIS A 641 -7.80 13.22 28.51
C HIS A 641 -7.70 14.10 29.76
N LYS A 642 -6.74 15.04 29.74
CA LYS A 642 -6.63 16.11 30.71
C LYS A 642 -7.72 17.14 30.41
N THR A 643 -8.70 17.24 31.30
CA THR A 643 -9.43 18.49 31.52
C THR A 643 -9.44 18.74 33.01
N ILE A 644 -8.71 19.78 33.40
CA ILE A 644 -8.49 20.21 34.77
C ILE A 644 -9.80 20.83 35.28
N LEU A 645 -10.39 20.22 36.31
CA LEU A 645 -11.35 20.85 37.20
C LEU A 645 -10.75 20.84 38.61
N PRO A 646 -10.77 21.97 39.35
CA PRO A 646 -10.12 22.07 40.65
C PRO A 646 -10.85 21.23 41.71
N SER A 647 -10.08 20.67 42.65
CA SER A 647 -10.57 19.82 43.73
C SER A 647 -11.33 20.62 44.80
N PRO A 648 -12.40 20.04 45.39
CA PRO A 648 -13.05 20.63 46.56
C PRO A 648 -12.14 20.52 47.79
N ARG A 649 -12.16 21.56 48.63
CA ARG A 649 -11.32 21.69 49.85
C ARG A 649 -11.64 20.59 50.87
N PRO A 650 -10.64 20.03 51.57
CA PRO A 650 -10.84 18.97 52.55
C PRO A 650 -11.49 19.48 53.85
N THR A 651 -12.53 18.79 54.32
CA THR A 651 -13.12 18.97 55.65
C THR A 651 -12.30 18.28 56.75
N THR A 652 -12.45 18.79 57.97
CA THR A 652 -11.67 18.52 59.21
C THR A 652 -11.52 17.04 59.60
N LEU A 653 -12.38 16.15 59.12
CA LEU A 653 -12.29 14.70 59.35
C LEU A 653 -11.20 13.99 58.52
N SER A 654 -10.72 14.64 57.44
CA SER A 654 -9.68 14.11 56.54
C SER A 654 -8.27 14.27 57.12
N LEU A 655 -8.05 15.31 57.94
CA LEU A 655 -6.76 15.61 58.58
C LEU A 655 -6.53 14.73 59.82
N ALA A 656 -7.58 14.40 60.57
CA ALA A 656 -7.48 13.57 61.79
C ALA A 656 -7.13 12.09 61.54
N ARG A 657 -7.28 11.58 60.30
CA ARG A 657 -6.92 10.19 59.95
C ARG A 657 -5.49 10.03 59.41
N LEU A 658 -4.80 11.13 59.10
CA LEU A 658 -3.42 11.10 58.62
C LEU A 658 -2.38 11.09 59.74
N GLU A 659 -2.73 11.58 60.94
CA GLU A 659 -1.82 11.66 62.08
C GLU A 659 -1.61 10.33 62.83
N SER A 660 -2.42 9.30 62.58
CA SER A 660 -2.30 7.99 63.26
C SER A 660 -1.39 6.97 62.54
N ARG A 661 -0.73 7.34 61.44
CA ARG A 661 0.12 6.43 60.64
C ARG A 661 1.59 6.85 60.51
N GLN A 662 2.02 7.85 61.29
CA GLN A 662 3.41 8.29 61.41
C GLN A 662 3.92 8.13 62.86
N MET A 663 3.99 6.89 63.35
CA MET A 663 4.94 6.52 64.40
C MET A 663 5.29 5.04 64.25
N SER A 664 6.57 4.72 64.48
CA SER A 664 7.20 3.40 64.34
C SER A 664 7.72 3.03 62.94
N ARG A 665 8.80 3.71 62.52
CA ARG A 665 9.85 3.14 61.67
C ARG A 665 11.20 3.48 62.31
N PHE A 666 11.73 2.63 63.19
CA PHE A 666 13.16 2.59 63.52
C PHE A 666 13.56 1.20 64.09
N ALA A 667 14.79 0.80 63.78
CA ALA A 667 15.59 -0.34 64.28
C ALA A 667 15.20 -1.74 63.75
N HIS A 668 16.00 -2.41 62.93
CA HIS A 668 17.39 -2.91 63.01
C HIS A 668 17.47 -4.39 63.45
N TYR A 669 18.23 -5.15 62.63
CA TYR A 669 19.01 -6.35 62.92
C TYR A 669 18.67 -7.19 64.16
N SER A 670 18.42 -8.49 63.96
CA SER A 670 19.44 -9.55 64.14
C SER A 670 18.82 -10.91 64.47
N SER A 671 19.41 -11.91 63.84
CA SER A 671 19.87 -13.19 64.40
C SER A 671 18.96 -14.05 65.28
N ALA A 672 18.80 -15.28 64.78
CA ALA A 672 19.03 -16.54 65.48
C ALA A 672 18.03 -16.95 66.57
N TRP A 673 17.40 -18.12 66.38
CA TRP A 673 17.64 -19.33 67.17
C TRP A 673 16.69 -20.45 66.73
N ARG A 674 17.25 -21.64 66.54
CA ARG A 674 16.59 -22.95 66.42
C ARG A 674 16.63 -23.65 67.82
N PRO A 675 16.46 -24.99 67.96
CA PRO A 675 15.31 -25.90 67.74
C PRO A 675 15.10 -26.85 68.96
N ASN A 676 14.21 -27.86 68.83
CA ASN A 676 14.37 -29.29 69.21
C ASN A 676 12.99 -29.92 69.48
N SER A 677 12.73 -31.22 69.31
CA SER A 677 13.54 -32.44 69.19
C SER A 677 12.75 -33.46 68.33
N SER A 678 13.34 -34.45 67.65
CA SER A 678 14.12 -35.59 68.17
C SER A 678 15.05 -36.14 67.07
N LYS A 679 16.38 -36.18 67.29
CA LYS A 679 17.24 -37.37 67.63
C LYS A 679 17.01 -38.60 66.72
N ALA A 680 18.00 -39.24 66.10
CA ALA A 680 19.46 -39.40 66.30
C ALA A 680 20.09 -39.90 64.96
N GLU A 681 21.20 -39.36 64.41
CA GLU A 681 22.65 -39.66 64.67
C GLU A 681 23.09 -41.07 64.18
N ILE A 682 24.17 -41.35 63.41
CA ILE A 682 25.55 -40.78 63.22
C ILE A 682 26.19 -41.28 61.87
N PRO A 683 27.28 -40.66 61.36
CA PRO A 683 27.85 -40.72 59.99
C PRO A 683 29.06 -41.70 59.86
N ALA A 684 29.74 -41.95 58.72
CA ALA A 684 30.63 -41.04 57.97
C ALA A 684 31.37 -41.73 56.79
N VAL A 685 32.07 -40.88 56.00
CA VAL A 685 33.35 -41.07 55.26
C VAL A 685 33.34 -41.09 53.72
N GLN A 686 34.30 -40.28 53.23
CA GLN A 686 34.84 -39.90 51.90
C GLN A 686 35.12 -41.10 50.95
N SER A 687 35.21 -40.99 49.62
CA SER A 687 36.10 -40.12 48.83
C SER A 687 35.85 -40.20 47.29
N ALA A 688 36.33 -39.16 46.60
CA ALA A 688 36.97 -39.09 45.27
C ALA A 688 36.30 -39.61 43.97
N ASP A 689 35.98 -38.61 43.13
CA ASP A 689 36.37 -38.41 41.72
C ASP A 689 35.73 -39.15 40.52
N PHE A 690 35.62 -38.32 39.46
CA PHE A 690 35.44 -38.56 38.02
C PHE A 690 34.04 -38.61 37.39
N SER A 691 33.74 -37.50 36.71
CA SER A 691 33.29 -37.41 35.30
C SER A 691 31.80 -37.40 34.93
N THR A 692 31.46 -36.38 34.11
CA THR A 692 30.32 -36.21 33.17
C THR A 692 28.90 -35.93 33.69
N PRO A 693 28.28 -34.75 33.39
CA PRO A 693 26.86 -34.52 33.62
C PRO A 693 26.03 -34.90 32.39
N ALA A 694 25.60 -36.15 32.30
CA ALA A 694 24.44 -36.55 31.50
C ALA A 694 23.19 -36.44 32.37
N GLY A 695 22.50 -35.30 32.28
CA GLY A 695 21.25 -35.04 33.00
C GLY A 695 20.09 -35.89 32.48
N ARG A 696 19.92 -37.10 33.02
CA ARG A 696 18.61 -37.79 33.03
C ARG A 696 17.72 -37.13 34.09
N THR A 697 16.81 -36.30 33.62
CA THR A 697 15.73 -35.72 34.40
C THR A 697 14.75 -36.81 34.84
N LYS A 698 14.48 -36.85 36.15
CA LYS A 698 13.39 -37.60 36.79
C LYS A 698 12.05 -37.22 36.12
N PRO A 699 11.10 -38.15 35.94
CA PRO A 699 9.76 -37.79 35.49
C PRO A 699 9.08 -36.96 36.59
N ALA A 700 8.57 -35.81 36.19
CA ALA A 700 7.84 -34.89 37.05
C ALA A 700 6.62 -35.56 37.68
N ASP A 701 6.48 -35.36 38.99
CA ASP A 701 5.27 -35.65 39.76
C ASP A 701 4.01 -35.18 39.01
N GLN A 702 3.17 -36.14 38.65
CA GLN A 702 1.78 -35.86 38.33
C GLN A 702 1.10 -35.39 39.62
N ARG A 703 0.95 -34.07 39.79
CA ARG A 703 -0.05 -33.52 40.72
C ARG A 703 -1.42 -34.06 40.33
N ARG A 704 -1.87 -35.11 41.03
CA ARG A 704 -3.27 -35.54 41.03
C ARG A 704 -4.10 -34.36 41.54
N ALA A 705 -5.06 -33.92 40.73
CA ALA A 705 -6.04 -32.94 41.17
C ALA A 705 -6.81 -33.55 42.36
N THR A 706 -6.74 -32.89 43.52
CA THR A 706 -7.43 -33.31 44.73
C THR A 706 -8.93 -33.19 44.50
N VAL A 707 -9.61 -34.33 44.40
CA VAL A 707 -11.06 -34.43 44.28
C VAL A 707 -11.64 -34.25 45.68
N SER A 708 -12.46 -33.21 45.90
CA SER A 708 -13.17 -33.02 47.17
C SER A 708 -14.43 -33.88 47.18
N GLN A 709 -14.42 -34.95 47.98
CA GLN A 709 -15.58 -35.79 48.28
C GLN A 709 -16.15 -35.38 49.64
N SER A 710 -17.46 -35.25 49.74
CA SER A 710 -18.15 -35.19 51.04
C SER A 710 -18.91 -36.49 51.27
N VAL A 711 -18.82 -37.01 52.48
CA VAL A 711 -19.43 -38.25 52.90
C VAL A 711 -20.70 -37.95 53.70
N PHE A 712 -21.76 -38.72 53.47
CA PHE A 712 -22.99 -38.66 54.27
C PHE A 712 -23.47 -40.08 54.58
N PHE A 713 -24.26 -40.23 55.63
CA PHE A 713 -24.80 -41.52 56.07
C PHE A 713 -26.19 -41.72 55.47
N MET A 714 -26.44 -42.91 54.93
CA MET A 714 -27.78 -43.34 54.54
C MET A 714 -28.48 -44.01 55.74
N GLU A 715 -29.82 -44.05 55.73
CA GLU A 715 -30.64 -44.52 56.86
C GLU A 715 -30.44 -46.02 57.21
N ASP A 716 -29.77 -46.78 56.35
CA ASP A 716 -29.35 -48.18 56.50
C ASP A 716 -27.94 -48.33 57.11
N GLY A 717 -27.29 -47.23 57.54
CA GLY A 717 -25.98 -47.25 58.21
C GLY A 717 -24.77 -47.30 57.26
N ASN A 718 -24.99 -47.27 55.94
CA ASN A 718 -23.93 -47.24 54.94
C ASN A 718 -23.49 -45.80 54.59
N LEU A 719 -22.19 -45.62 54.33
CA LEU A 719 -21.58 -44.34 53.94
C LEU A 719 -21.71 -44.10 52.43
N GLY A 720 -22.45 -43.06 52.05
CA GLY A 720 -22.54 -42.55 50.68
C GLY A 720 -21.55 -41.42 50.40
N PHE A 721 -21.03 -41.35 49.17
CA PHE A 721 -20.08 -40.30 48.74
C PHE A 721 -20.70 -39.43 47.64
N ILE A 722 -20.65 -38.10 47.81
CA ILE A 722 -21.02 -37.13 46.76
C ILE A 722 -19.80 -36.32 46.36
N PHE A 723 -19.53 -36.28 45.05
CA PHE A 723 -18.50 -35.44 44.45
C PHE A 723 -18.98 -33.98 44.38
N LYS A 724 -18.31 -33.04 45.06
CA LYS A 724 -18.70 -31.61 45.04
C LYS A 724 -18.37 -30.89 43.72
N LYS A 725 -17.46 -31.44 42.92
CA LYS A 725 -17.10 -30.95 41.58
C LYS A 725 -16.90 -32.13 40.64
N TYR A 726 -17.80 -32.27 39.67
CA TYR A 726 -17.56 -33.15 38.54
C TYR A 726 -16.48 -32.52 37.64
N PRO A 727 -15.42 -33.26 37.26
CA PRO A 727 -14.48 -32.75 36.26
C PRO A 727 -15.25 -32.52 34.96
N LYS A 728 -15.28 -31.27 34.48
CA LYS A 728 -15.82 -30.96 33.15
C LYS A 728 -15.13 -31.89 32.13
N PRO A 729 -15.87 -32.57 31.23
CA PRO A 729 -15.24 -33.39 30.20
C PRO A 729 -14.25 -32.49 29.46
N LYS A 730 -12.97 -32.86 29.46
CA LYS A 730 -11.97 -32.13 28.68
C LYS A 730 -12.43 -32.19 27.23
N SER A 731 -12.67 -31.04 26.59
CA SER A 731 -12.92 -31.02 25.14
C SER A 731 -11.78 -31.77 24.46
N VAL A 732 -12.12 -32.92 23.86
CA VAL A 732 -11.15 -33.89 23.33
C VAL A 732 -10.56 -33.39 22.00
N ARG A 733 -11.15 -32.37 21.37
CA ARG A 733 -10.78 -31.88 20.04
C ARG A 733 -10.20 -30.46 20.08
N LYS A 734 -8.95 -30.29 19.64
CA LYS A 734 -8.30 -28.98 19.49
C LYS A 734 -8.74 -28.34 18.16
N SER A 735 -9.54 -27.28 18.23
CA SER A 735 -9.93 -26.50 17.05
C SER A 735 -8.73 -25.76 16.46
N ILE A 736 -8.69 -25.60 15.14
CA ILE A 736 -7.68 -24.78 14.45
C ILE A 736 -7.99 -23.30 14.72
N ASN A 737 -7.00 -22.56 15.23
CA ASN A 737 -7.16 -21.13 15.51
C ASN A 737 -7.15 -20.31 14.22
N THR A 738 -8.09 -19.36 14.12
CA THR A 738 -8.02 -18.30 13.08
C THR A 738 -7.02 -17.23 13.52
N ILE A 739 -6.07 -16.89 12.64
CA ILE A 739 -4.99 -15.95 12.93
C ILE A 739 -5.49 -14.52 12.68
N LYS A 740 -5.26 -13.62 13.64
CA LYS A 740 -5.40 -12.17 13.44
C LYS A 740 -4.01 -11.57 13.21
N LEU A 741 -3.75 -11.07 12.00
CA LEU A 741 -2.47 -10.49 11.61
C LEU A 741 -2.60 -8.96 11.55
N ALA A 742 -1.65 -8.24 12.16
CA ALA A 742 -1.60 -6.78 12.10
C ALA A 742 -1.15 -6.29 10.71
N LYS A 743 -1.61 -5.11 10.29
CA LYS A 743 -1.29 -4.53 8.98
C LYS A 743 0.11 -3.91 8.93
N HIS A 744 0.57 -3.27 10.01
CA HIS A 744 1.88 -2.60 10.07
C HIS A 744 3.01 -3.53 10.55
N GLU A 745 4.25 -3.25 10.15
CA GLU A 745 5.45 -3.95 10.63
C GLU A 745 5.98 -3.31 11.91
N ASP A 746 6.28 -4.14 12.92
CA ASP A 746 6.82 -3.66 14.19
C ASP A 746 8.36 -3.56 14.10
N ILE A 747 8.92 -2.45 14.60
CA ILE A 747 10.37 -2.26 14.76
C ILE A 747 10.83 -3.08 15.98
N CYS A 748 11.13 -4.35 15.75
CA CYS A 748 11.64 -5.28 16.76
C CYS A 748 12.53 -6.34 16.14
N SER A 749 13.31 -7.05 16.96
CA SER A 749 14.11 -8.20 16.47
C SER A 749 13.23 -9.34 15.97
N THR A 750 13.72 -10.17 15.04
CA THR A 750 12.99 -11.35 14.56
C THR A 750 12.66 -12.30 15.73
N LYS A 751 13.56 -12.41 16.72
CA LYS A 751 13.32 -13.22 17.92
C LYS A 751 12.09 -12.74 18.72
N GLN A 752 11.92 -11.44 18.91
CA GLN A 752 10.75 -10.87 19.60
C GLN A 752 9.50 -10.96 18.72
N TRP A 753 9.64 -10.71 17.42
CA TRP A 753 8.56 -10.80 16.46
C TRP A 753 7.96 -12.21 16.39
N LEU A 754 8.81 -13.25 16.35
CA LEU A 754 8.40 -14.66 16.39
C LEU A 754 7.76 -15.09 17.72
N LYS A 755 7.94 -14.34 18.82
CA LYS A 755 7.15 -14.60 20.05
C LYS A 755 5.67 -14.34 19.84
N ARG A 756 5.31 -13.43 18.94
CA ARG A 756 3.91 -13.09 18.59
C ARG A 756 3.42 -13.90 17.40
N PHE A 757 4.23 -14.01 16.36
CA PHE A 757 3.82 -14.59 15.08
C PHE A 757 4.38 -15.99 14.79
N GLY A 758 5.18 -16.58 15.69
CA GLY A 758 5.73 -17.92 15.51
C GLY A 758 4.69 -19.03 15.54
N ILE A 759 4.95 -20.11 14.81
CA ILE A 759 4.01 -21.22 14.58
C ILE A 759 3.55 -21.86 15.90
N LYS A 760 4.49 -22.01 16.85
CA LYS A 760 4.20 -22.55 18.18
C LYS A 760 3.26 -21.65 18.99
N ASN A 761 3.44 -20.33 18.91
CA ASN A 761 2.68 -19.35 19.69
C ASN A 761 1.28 -19.13 19.13
N LEU A 762 1.15 -19.20 17.80
CA LEU A 762 -0.15 -19.17 17.11
C LEU A 762 -0.93 -20.50 17.21
N LYS A 763 -0.36 -21.52 17.87
CA LYS A 763 -0.91 -22.89 18.01
C LYS A 763 -1.19 -23.58 16.67
N LEU A 764 -0.34 -23.33 15.67
CA LEU A 764 -0.43 -23.89 14.31
C LEU A 764 0.55 -25.05 14.07
N ASP A 765 1.16 -25.56 15.14
CA ASP A 765 2.03 -26.73 15.10
C ASP A 765 1.22 -27.97 14.71
N LEU A 766 1.37 -28.42 13.46
CA LEU A 766 0.60 -29.52 12.89
C LEU A 766 0.74 -30.79 13.71
N HIS A 767 1.96 -31.09 14.19
CA HIS A 767 2.22 -32.27 14.98
C HIS A 767 1.44 -32.22 16.30
N LYS A 768 1.34 -31.06 16.96
CA LYS A 768 0.56 -30.89 18.20
C LYS A 768 -0.97 -30.91 18.00
N LEU A 769 -1.44 -30.51 16.82
CA LEU A 769 -2.85 -30.57 16.44
C LEU A 769 -3.31 -32.01 16.21
N ILE A 770 -2.44 -32.85 15.64
CA ILE A 770 -2.72 -34.27 15.38
C ILE A 770 -2.38 -35.16 16.59
N SER A 771 -1.49 -34.71 17.48
CA SER A 771 -1.10 -35.41 18.72
C SER A 771 -2.09 -35.22 19.88
N GLY A 772 -3.33 -35.66 19.70
CA GLY A 772 -4.28 -35.85 20.80
C GLY A 772 -3.99 -37.14 21.59
N PRO A 773 -4.41 -37.23 22.86
CA PRO A 773 -4.21 -38.42 23.70
C PRO A 773 -4.91 -39.69 23.15
N GLU A 774 -5.87 -39.56 22.23
CA GLU A 774 -6.59 -40.68 21.60
C GLU A 774 -5.95 -41.17 20.27
N CYS A 775 -4.85 -40.57 19.82
CA CYS A 775 -4.31 -40.80 18.47
C CYS A 775 -3.14 -41.80 18.40
N CYS A 776 -2.74 -42.43 19.50
CA CYS A 776 -1.55 -43.29 19.55
C CYS A 776 -1.93 -44.78 19.46
N HIS A 777 -1.37 -45.50 18.48
CA HIS A 777 -1.42 -46.97 18.42
C HIS A 777 -0.73 -47.55 19.67
N HIS A 778 -1.52 -48.06 20.62
CA HIS A 778 -0.99 -48.85 21.72
C HIS A 778 -0.99 -50.32 21.32
N ASN A 779 0.18 -50.86 20.98
CA ASN A 779 0.39 -52.28 20.89
C ASN A 779 0.47 -52.85 22.31
N LYS A 780 -0.64 -53.32 22.86
CA LYS A 780 -0.62 -54.10 24.10
C LYS A 780 -0.13 -55.51 23.79
N MET A 781 0.96 -55.91 24.43
CA MET A 781 1.42 -57.29 24.41
C MET A 781 0.40 -58.13 25.18
N VAL A 782 -0.24 -59.10 24.52
CA VAL A 782 -1.15 -60.03 25.20
C VAL A 782 -0.30 -61.13 25.81
N PRO A 783 -0.19 -61.24 27.15
CA PRO A 783 0.72 -62.18 27.81
C PRO A 783 0.46 -63.64 27.42
N SER A 784 -0.79 -63.95 27.06
CA SER A 784 -1.26 -65.29 26.68
C SER A 784 -0.82 -65.77 25.29
N VAL A 785 -0.36 -64.87 24.41
CA VAL A 785 -0.09 -65.18 22.98
C VAL A 785 1.31 -64.74 22.53
N GLN A 786 2.07 -64.01 23.37
CA GLN A 786 3.38 -63.42 23.02
C GLN A 786 3.40 -62.70 21.67
N LYS A 787 2.25 -62.17 21.24
CA LYS A 787 2.10 -61.36 20.03
C LYS A 787 1.53 -60.00 20.41
N SER A 788 2.09 -58.95 19.81
CA SER A 788 1.50 -57.62 19.85
C SER A 788 0.27 -57.60 18.95
N VAL A 789 -0.92 -57.41 19.52
CA VAL A 789 -2.17 -57.38 18.77
C VAL A 789 -2.69 -55.94 18.78
N SER A 790 -2.93 -55.37 17.60
CA SER A 790 -3.60 -54.07 17.43
C SER A 790 -5.11 -54.19 17.66
N ALA A 791 -5.75 -53.13 18.14
CA ALA A 791 -7.21 -53.13 18.36
C ALA A 791 -7.97 -53.12 17.02
N LYS A 792 -9.01 -53.97 16.89
CA LYS A 792 -9.84 -54.12 15.67
C LYS A 792 -10.59 -52.86 15.19
N TYR A 793 -10.61 -51.78 15.97
CA TYR A 793 -11.26 -50.50 15.61
C TYR A 793 -10.34 -49.57 14.80
N CYS A 794 -9.07 -49.94 14.60
CA CYS A 794 -8.06 -49.12 13.93
C CYS A 794 -8.18 -49.05 12.40
N ASP A 795 -9.05 -49.85 11.76
CA ASP A 795 -9.20 -49.89 10.30
C ASP A 795 -10.12 -48.77 9.76
N ILE A 796 -10.84 -48.07 10.64
CA ILE A 796 -11.87 -47.07 10.27
C ILE A 796 -11.25 -45.67 10.05
N PHE A 797 -10.07 -45.39 10.60
CA PHE A 797 -9.44 -44.06 10.53
C PHE A 797 -8.10 -44.10 9.78
N PRO A 798 -7.90 -43.25 8.75
CA PRO A 798 -6.65 -43.22 8.00
C PRO A 798 -5.47 -42.94 8.94
N SER A 799 -4.48 -43.82 8.93
CA SER A 799 -3.30 -43.75 9.78
C SER A 799 -2.12 -43.12 9.04
N VAL A 800 -1.31 -42.33 9.76
CA VAL A 800 -0.12 -41.68 9.20
C VAL A 800 1.03 -41.72 10.18
N GLN A 801 2.25 -41.81 9.66
CA GLN A 801 3.47 -41.81 10.46
C GLN A 801 3.92 -40.38 10.74
N VAL A 802 3.94 -40.00 12.03
CA VAL A 802 4.43 -38.70 12.50
C VAL A 802 5.53 -38.95 13.53
N ASN A 803 6.76 -38.53 13.23
CA ASN A 803 7.95 -38.74 14.06
C ASN A 803 8.19 -40.21 14.44
N GLY A 804 8.07 -41.13 13.47
CA GLY A 804 8.30 -42.56 13.67
C GLY A 804 7.14 -43.34 14.29
N ALA A 805 6.12 -42.67 14.85
CA ALA A 805 4.93 -43.33 15.41
C ALA A 805 3.73 -43.25 14.45
N VAL A 806 3.01 -44.37 14.27
CA VAL A 806 1.76 -44.44 13.51
C VAL A 806 0.63 -43.83 14.35
N ARG A 807 -0.16 -42.93 13.75
CA ARG A 807 -1.24 -42.19 14.42
C ARG A 807 -2.46 -42.05 13.53
N HIS A 808 -3.66 -42.06 14.11
CA HIS A 808 -4.90 -41.83 13.36
C HIS A 808 -5.12 -40.33 13.07
N LEU A 809 -5.47 -40.00 11.82
CA LEU A 809 -5.89 -38.66 11.41
C LEU A 809 -7.34 -38.39 11.84
N HIS A 810 -7.51 -37.55 12.87
CA HIS A 810 -8.82 -37.09 13.33
C HIS A 810 -9.26 -35.74 12.71
N LEU A 811 -8.42 -35.12 11.88
CA LEU A 811 -8.74 -33.87 11.19
C LEU A 811 -9.52 -34.17 9.91
N THR A 812 -10.64 -33.49 9.71
CA THR A 812 -11.45 -33.59 8.49
C THR A 812 -10.77 -32.89 7.31
N SER A 813 -11.15 -33.23 6.07
CA SER A 813 -10.67 -32.54 4.87
C SER A 813 -10.98 -31.03 4.89
N GLY A 814 -12.11 -30.63 5.48
CA GLY A 814 -12.48 -29.23 5.69
C GLY A 814 -11.60 -28.51 6.71
N GLU A 815 -11.27 -29.15 7.83
CA GLU A 815 -10.34 -28.62 8.83
C GLU A 815 -8.92 -28.50 8.26
N LEU A 816 -8.43 -29.49 7.50
CA LEU A 816 -7.14 -29.38 6.82
C LEU A 816 -7.12 -28.27 5.76
N LYS A 817 -8.23 -28.06 5.03
CA LYS A 817 -8.37 -26.90 4.12
C LYS A 817 -8.32 -25.59 4.90
N HIS A 818 -9.00 -25.51 6.04
CA HIS A 818 -8.93 -24.33 6.91
C HIS A 818 -7.51 -24.09 7.45
N TYR A 819 -6.81 -25.14 7.89
CA TYR A 819 -5.41 -25.07 8.31
C TYR A 819 -4.51 -24.52 7.19
N LEU A 820 -4.62 -25.06 5.97
CA LEU A 820 -3.85 -24.59 4.82
C LEU A 820 -4.09 -23.10 4.57
N ASN A 821 -5.35 -22.66 4.54
CA ASN A 821 -5.69 -21.23 4.38
C ASN A 821 -5.08 -20.34 5.49
N GLN A 822 -5.06 -20.79 6.74
CA GLN A 822 -4.41 -20.03 7.83
C GLN A 822 -2.89 -19.99 7.67
N THR A 823 -2.27 -21.12 7.28
CA THR A 823 -0.82 -21.17 7.04
C THR A 823 -0.40 -20.34 5.83
N ASP A 824 -1.23 -20.22 4.79
CA ASP A 824 -0.94 -19.38 3.61
C ASP A 824 -0.94 -17.89 3.99
N LYS A 825 -1.89 -17.46 4.82
CA LYS A 825 -1.90 -16.10 5.39
C LYS A 825 -0.64 -15.82 6.23
N LEU A 826 -0.20 -16.81 7.01
CA LEU A 826 1.03 -16.69 7.79
C LEU A 826 2.27 -16.65 6.90
N MET A 827 2.30 -17.44 5.82
CA MET A 827 3.38 -17.45 4.83
C MET A 827 3.54 -16.09 4.16
N GLN A 828 2.43 -15.46 3.74
CA GLN A 828 2.43 -14.10 3.20
C GLN A 828 3.00 -13.09 4.21
N ARG A 829 2.67 -13.23 5.50
CA ARG A 829 3.22 -12.36 6.55
C ARG A 829 4.72 -12.57 6.76
N TYR A 830 5.20 -13.81 6.72
CA TYR A 830 6.64 -14.11 6.78
C TYR A 830 7.37 -13.55 5.55
N GLY A 831 6.76 -13.63 4.37
CA GLY A 831 7.28 -13.04 3.13
C GLY A 831 7.43 -11.52 3.22
N ARG A 832 6.38 -10.80 3.68
CA ARG A 832 6.44 -9.35 3.92
C ARG A 832 7.51 -8.99 4.96
N ARG A 833 7.64 -9.79 6.02
CA ARG A 833 8.67 -9.55 7.05
C ARG A 833 10.08 -9.74 6.49
N LEU A 834 10.28 -10.74 5.63
CA LEU A 834 11.56 -10.99 4.99
C LEU A 834 11.92 -9.86 4.03
N GLU A 835 10.97 -9.41 3.21
CA GLU A 835 11.12 -8.24 2.34
C GLU A 835 11.46 -6.97 3.14
N TRP A 836 10.79 -6.75 4.27
CA TRP A 836 11.05 -5.62 5.15
C TRP A 836 12.49 -5.61 5.70
N LEU A 837 13.06 -6.78 6.04
CA LEU A 837 14.45 -6.92 6.47
C LEU A 837 15.45 -6.70 5.32
N LEU A 838 15.04 -6.93 4.07
CA LEU A 838 15.87 -6.80 2.87
C LEU A 838 15.73 -5.43 2.16
N THR A 839 15.01 -4.48 2.78
CA THR A 839 14.74 -3.15 2.20
C THR A 839 15.59 -2.07 2.87
N GLY A 840 16.12 -1.15 2.07
CA GLY A 840 16.83 0.04 2.56
C GLY A 840 18.10 -0.27 3.37
N SER A 841 18.36 0.53 4.40
CA SER A 841 19.55 0.41 5.25
C SER A 841 19.58 -0.89 6.08
N ARG A 842 18.40 -1.47 6.34
CA ARG A 842 18.25 -2.72 7.13
C ARG A 842 18.91 -3.91 6.47
N ARG A 843 18.99 -3.90 5.14
CA ARG A 843 19.69 -4.94 4.37
C ARG A 843 21.16 -5.03 4.78
N MET A 844 21.82 -3.88 4.94
CA MET A 844 23.27 -3.82 5.16
C MET A 844 23.64 -3.84 6.64
N PHE A 845 22.88 -3.16 7.50
CA PHE A 845 23.23 -3.00 8.92
C PHE A 845 22.30 -3.73 9.90
N GLY A 846 21.21 -4.32 9.39
CA GLY A 846 20.14 -4.84 10.24
C GLY A 846 19.25 -3.72 10.79
N SER A 847 18.27 -4.10 11.62
CA SER A 847 17.34 -3.16 12.25
C SER A 847 17.91 -2.61 13.55
N VAL A 848 17.98 -1.29 13.71
CA VAL A 848 18.41 -0.61 14.95
C VAL A 848 17.25 -0.59 15.95
N LEU A 849 17.48 -0.99 17.21
CA LEU A 849 16.42 -1.15 18.23
C LEU A 849 16.62 -0.27 19.47
N GLU A 850 17.85 0.12 19.74
CA GLU A 850 18.25 0.92 20.89
C GLU A 850 17.98 2.40 20.63
N LYS A 851 17.67 3.16 21.70
CA LYS A 851 17.43 4.61 21.61
C LYS A 851 18.71 5.43 21.62
N ASP A 852 19.77 4.85 22.16
CA ASP A 852 21.09 5.45 22.30
C ASP A 852 22.10 4.54 21.59
N VAL A 853 22.68 5.03 20.50
CA VAL A 853 23.43 4.21 19.55
C VAL A 853 24.80 4.83 19.25
N CYS A 854 25.86 4.01 19.27
CA CYS A 854 27.15 4.43 18.75
C CYS A 854 27.60 3.47 17.65
N VAL A 855 27.85 4.01 16.46
CA VAL A 855 28.31 3.25 15.31
C VAL A 855 29.84 3.25 15.31
N LEU A 856 30.44 2.08 15.50
CA LEU A 856 31.89 1.87 15.46
C LEU A 856 32.25 1.40 14.04
N LEU A 857 32.95 2.24 13.29
CA LEU A 857 33.30 2.05 11.89
C LEU A 857 34.79 1.74 11.75
N ASP A 858 35.10 0.56 11.24
CA ASP A 858 36.46 0.22 10.84
C ASP A 858 36.88 1.01 9.58
N VAL A 859 37.97 1.75 9.67
CA VAL A 859 38.61 2.49 8.56
C VAL A 859 40.06 2.04 8.35
N SER A 860 40.39 0.80 8.71
CA SER A 860 41.68 0.18 8.41
C SER A 860 41.93 0.06 6.90
N GLY A 861 43.18 -0.20 6.53
CA GLY A 861 43.57 -0.33 5.13
C GLY A 861 42.83 -1.43 4.35
N SER A 862 42.37 -2.49 5.02
CA SER A 862 41.61 -3.59 4.41
C SER A 862 40.18 -3.19 4.01
N MET A 863 39.63 -2.14 4.64
CA MET A 863 38.32 -1.59 4.34
C MET A 863 38.30 -0.68 3.09
N ALA A 864 39.45 -0.37 2.49
CA ALA A 864 39.57 0.51 1.33
C ALA A 864 38.61 0.17 0.15
N PRO A 865 38.42 -1.10 -0.28
CA PRO A 865 37.53 -1.42 -1.39
C PRO A 865 36.05 -1.30 -1.04
N CYS A 866 35.66 -1.46 0.23
CA CYS A 866 34.25 -1.44 0.65
C CYS A 866 33.81 -0.09 1.23
N LEU A 867 34.75 0.80 1.57
CA LEU A 867 34.48 2.10 2.19
C LEU A 867 33.50 2.99 1.40
N PRO A 868 33.57 3.12 0.06
CA PRO A 868 32.63 3.97 -0.69
C PRO A 868 31.18 3.47 -0.65
N GLU A 869 30.98 2.14 -0.73
CA GLU A 869 29.65 1.53 -0.61
C GLU A 869 29.13 1.65 0.82
N LEU A 870 30.02 1.49 1.80
CA LEU A 870 29.72 1.62 3.21
C LEU A 870 29.32 3.06 3.59
N GLN A 871 30.00 4.09 3.07
CA GLN A 871 29.64 5.50 3.28
C GLN A 871 28.23 5.81 2.76
N LYS A 872 27.90 5.35 1.55
CA LYS A 872 26.54 5.47 1.00
C LYS A 872 25.52 4.74 1.87
N GLY A 873 25.87 3.55 2.34
CA GLY A 873 25.06 2.77 3.27
C GLY A 873 24.79 3.49 4.59
N LEU A 874 25.83 4.04 5.20
CA LEU A 874 25.75 4.75 6.48
C LEU A 874 24.92 6.03 6.35
N ALA A 875 25.03 6.74 5.23
CA ALA A 875 24.14 7.87 4.94
C ALA A 875 22.66 7.42 4.91
N LEU A 876 22.37 6.29 4.26
CA LEU A 876 21.02 5.71 4.30
C LEU A 876 20.63 5.29 5.71
N LEU A 877 21.53 4.70 6.52
CA LEU A 877 21.25 4.31 7.90
C LEU A 877 20.86 5.50 8.79
N ILE A 878 21.58 6.61 8.66
CA ILE A 878 21.31 7.84 9.41
C ILE A 878 19.90 8.35 9.10
N TRP A 879 19.53 8.45 7.83
CA TRP A 879 18.23 8.99 7.43
C TRP A 879 17.06 8.00 7.62
N ASP A 880 17.21 6.74 7.19
CA ASP A 880 16.15 5.72 7.15
C ASP A 880 15.84 5.12 8.53
N GLN A 881 16.82 5.06 9.44
CA GLN A 881 16.63 4.44 10.76
C GLN A 881 16.89 5.38 11.94
N LEU A 882 17.99 6.14 11.96
CA LEU A 882 18.35 6.93 13.14
C LEU A 882 17.47 8.17 13.26
N HIS A 883 17.34 8.95 12.19
CA HIS A 883 16.45 10.12 12.12
C HIS A 883 14.98 9.73 12.18
N ALA A 884 14.54 8.77 11.35
CA ALA A 884 13.14 8.36 11.29
C ALA A 884 12.58 7.84 12.64
N ASN A 885 13.43 7.27 13.50
CA ASN A 885 13.04 6.76 14.82
C ASN A 885 13.49 7.66 15.98
N SER A 886 14.00 8.87 15.71
CA SER A 886 14.49 9.83 16.71
C SER A 886 15.50 9.22 17.69
N VAL A 887 16.47 8.47 17.18
CA VAL A 887 17.54 7.82 17.94
C VAL A 887 18.64 8.84 18.25
N ARG A 888 19.16 8.85 19.48
CA ARG A 888 20.37 9.60 19.81
C ARG A 888 21.58 8.81 19.37
N PHE A 889 22.45 9.39 18.56
CA PHE A 889 23.57 8.64 17.98
C PHE A 889 24.90 9.40 17.98
N ASN A 890 25.96 8.64 17.79
CA ASN A 890 27.28 9.14 17.46
C ASN A 890 28.01 8.13 16.56
N VAL A 891 29.01 8.59 15.83
CA VAL A 891 29.82 7.76 14.94
C VAL A 891 31.28 7.86 15.35
N LEU A 892 31.92 6.71 15.46
CA LEU A 892 33.30 6.54 15.86
C LEU A 892 34.01 5.75 14.77
N ALA A 893 35.02 6.35 14.15
CA ALA A 893 35.88 5.69 13.16
C ALA A 893 37.18 5.24 13.84
N PHE A 894 37.60 4.00 13.62
CA PHE A 894 38.82 3.46 14.20
C PHE A 894 39.72 2.79 13.16
N SER A 895 41.02 3.02 13.31
CA SER A 895 42.08 2.26 12.65
C SER A 895 43.25 2.10 13.64
N GLY A 896 44.41 2.73 13.40
CA GLY A 896 45.51 2.79 14.36
C GLY A 896 45.22 3.67 15.58
N GLY A 897 44.17 4.49 15.50
CA GLY A 897 43.63 5.29 16.60
C GLY A 897 42.13 5.52 16.41
N VAL A 898 41.48 6.12 17.41
CA VAL A 898 40.03 6.35 17.44
C VAL A 898 39.71 7.82 17.16
N ARG A 899 38.83 8.07 16.20
CA ARG A 899 38.28 9.39 15.89
C ARG A 899 36.77 9.38 16.13
N ILE A 900 36.29 10.29 16.96
CA ILE A 900 34.87 10.43 17.27
C ILE A 900 34.35 11.67 16.54
N TRP A 901 33.17 11.58 15.93
CA TRP A 901 32.54 12.72 15.27
C TRP A 901 32.15 13.81 16.27
N GLN A 902 31.38 13.45 17.31
CA GLN A 902 30.96 14.36 18.39
C GLN A 902 31.44 13.85 19.76
N PRO A 903 31.65 14.72 20.77
CA PRO A 903 32.16 14.30 22.08
C PRO A 903 31.14 13.51 22.92
N ALA A 904 29.84 13.59 22.57
CA ALA A 904 28.75 12.89 23.26
C ALA A 904 27.69 12.40 22.26
N LEU A 905 26.74 11.58 22.71
CA LEU A 905 25.59 11.17 21.91
C LEU A 905 24.67 12.37 21.64
N VAL A 906 24.39 12.64 20.38
CA VAL A 906 23.57 13.78 19.95
C VAL A 906 22.20 13.34 19.44
N GLU A 907 21.20 14.21 19.50
CA GLU A 907 19.89 13.97 18.92
C GLU A 907 19.94 14.00 17.39
N SER A 908 19.09 13.21 16.74
CA SER A 908 19.04 13.10 15.28
C SER A 908 18.22 14.23 14.62
N THR A 909 18.69 15.47 14.73
CA THR A 909 18.14 16.61 13.97
C THR A 909 18.65 16.59 12.52
N GLU A 910 17.93 17.23 11.59
CA GLU A 910 18.31 17.26 10.16
C GLU A 910 19.70 17.88 9.94
N ASP A 911 20.02 18.97 10.66
CA ASP A 911 21.33 19.64 10.58
C ASP A 911 22.48 18.73 11.02
N LEU A 912 22.32 18.08 12.18
CA LEU A 912 23.33 17.17 12.74
C LEU A 912 23.48 15.90 11.90
N CYS A 913 22.38 15.40 11.32
CA CYS A 913 22.45 14.27 10.38
C CYS A 913 23.22 14.63 9.11
N THR A 914 23.03 15.85 8.59
CA THR A 914 23.78 16.35 7.43
C THR A 914 25.25 16.52 7.74
N GLU A 915 25.59 17.05 8.92
CA GLU A 915 26.97 17.17 9.40
C GLU A 915 27.63 15.80 9.58
N ALA A 916 26.92 14.81 10.15
CA ALA A 916 27.42 13.45 10.31
C ALA A 916 27.73 12.80 8.94
N VAL A 917 26.87 12.99 7.94
CA VAL A 917 27.09 12.48 6.58
C VAL A 917 28.28 13.18 5.91
N GLN A 918 28.43 14.49 6.11
CA GLN A 918 29.59 15.23 5.62
C GLN A 918 30.88 14.74 6.28
N TRP A 919 30.88 14.51 7.59
CA TRP A 919 32.01 13.96 8.33
C TRP A 919 32.38 12.54 7.83
N LEU A 920 31.39 11.68 7.60
CA LEU A 920 31.59 10.34 7.02
C LEU A 920 32.26 10.38 5.65
N SER A 921 31.91 11.36 4.80
CA SER A 921 32.50 11.52 3.46
C SER A 921 33.99 11.91 3.49
N GLN A 922 34.47 12.47 4.60
CA GLN A 922 35.87 12.89 4.78
C GLN A 922 36.77 11.76 5.33
N LEU A 923 36.20 10.62 5.69
CA LEU A 923 36.97 9.48 6.21
C LEU A 923 37.74 8.78 5.09
N SER A 924 39.01 8.47 5.35
CA SER A 924 39.90 7.72 4.46
C SER A 924 40.41 6.47 5.15
N SER A 925 40.48 5.35 4.43
CA SER A 925 41.01 4.08 4.95
C SER A 925 42.53 4.12 5.10
N HIS A 926 43.06 3.86 6.30
CA HIS A 926 44.51 3.82 6.55
C HIS A 926 44.84 3.11 7.86
N GLY A 927 46.00 2.45 7.92
CA GLY A 927 46.53 1.86 9.16
C GLY A 927 45.90 0.52 9.56
N PRO A 928 46.30 -0.01 10.72
CA PRO A 928 45.84 -1.30 11.26
C PRO A 928 44.48 -1.13 12.02
N SER A 929 43.88 -2.18 12.59
CA SER A 929 42.54 -2.16 13.20
C SER A 929 42.54 -2.34 14.74
N SER A 930 42.40 -1.22 15.48
CA SER A 930 42.35 -1.18 16.96
C SER A 930 40.93 -1.35 17.51
N THR A 931 40.35 -2.54 17.33
CA THR A 931 38.97 -2.87 17.76
C THR A 931 38.74 -2.73 19.27
N LEU A 932 39.75 -3.08 20.09
CA LEU A 932 39.65 -3.02 21.56
C LEU A 932 39.48 -1.59 22.07
N GLN A 933 40.29 -0.66 21.55
CA GLN A 933 40.24 0.75 21.93
C GLN A 933 38.93 1.40 21.48
N ALA A 934 38.42 1.03 20.30
CA ALA A 934 37.13 1.49 19.80
C ALA A 934 35.97 1.05 20.72
N LEU A 935 35.98 -0.21 21.17
CA LEU A 935 34.97 -0.73 22.10
C LEU A 935 35.06 -0.06 23.47
N GLN A 936 36.25 0.11 24.04
CA GLN A 936 36.45 0.83 25.31
C GLN A 936 35.95 2.28 25.23
N THR A 937 36.26 2.98 24.13
CA THR A 937 35.83 4.36 23.91
C THR A 937 34.32 4.45 23.70
N GLY A 938 33.73 3.52 22.93
CA GLY A 938 32.28 3.45 22.71
C GLY A 938 31.49 3.19 24.01
N CYS A 939 31.97 2.27 24.86
CA CYS A 939 31.40 2.01 26.19
C CYS A 939 31.54 3.20 27.16
N GLY A 940 32.42 4.16 26.86
CA GLY A 940 32.65 5.37 27.65
C GLY A 940 31.59 6.46 27.46
N LEU A 941 30.82 6.42 26.36
CA LEU A 941 29.97 7.54 25.94
C LEU A 941 28.67 7.71 26.74
N ALA A 942 28.00 6.60 27.10
CA ALA A 942 26.80 6.61 27.95
C ALA A 942 26.51 5.22 28.54
N ASP A 943 25.59 5.16 29.49
CA ASP A 943 25.05 3.92 30.05
C ASP A 943 23.90 3.39 29.15
N ASP A 944 23.76 2.06 29.01
CA ASP A 944 22.77 1.38 28.15
C ASP A 944 22.89 1.65 26.64
N VAL A 945 24.11 1.91 26.14
CA VAL A 945 24.36 2.16 24.71
C VAL A 945 24.32 0.88 23.86
N GLY A 946 23.70 0.99 22.69
CA GLY A 946 23.82 0.04 21.58
C GLY A 946 25.03 0.35 20.71
N LEU A 947 26.09 -0.45 20.82
CA LEU A 947 27.29 -0.35 20.00
C LEU A 947 27.12 -1.18 18.72
N TYR A 948 27.24 -0.55 17.56
CA TYR A 948 27.17 -1.21 16.25
C TYR A 948 28.57 -1.26 15.64
N LEU A 949 29.24 -2.39 15.81
CA LEU A 949 30.58 -2.64 15.27
C LEU A 949 30.49 -3.10 13.81
N ILE A 950 31.00 -2.28 12.90
CA ILE A 950 31.09 -2.57 11.47
C ILE A 950 32.56 -2.80 11.13
N CYS A 951 32.89 -4.03 10.76
CA CYS A 951 34.26 -4.43 10.42
C CYS A 951 34.27 -5.47 9.30
N ASP A 952 35.40 -5.57 8.60
CA ASP A 952 35.66 -6.63 7.64
C ASP A 952 36.19 -7.90 8.32
N GLY A 953 36.73 -7.85 9.54
CA GLY A 953 36.98 -9.03 10.38
C GLY A 953 38.41 -9.19 10.89
N GLY A 954 39.37 -8.38 10.43
CA GLY A 954 40.74 -8.41 10.97
C GLY A 954 40.85 -7.62 12.29
N CYS A 955 41.03 -8.32 13.42
CA CYS A 955 41.39 -7.67 14.69
C CYS A 955 42.90 -7.74 14.92
N ASP A 956 43.56 -6.63 15.27
CA ASP A 956 44.99 -6.63 15.60
C ASP A 956 45.31 -7.32 16.94
N SER A 957 44.31 -7.46 17.81
CA SER A 957 44.42 -8.04 19.16
C SER A 957 43.81 -9.43 19.21
N SER A 958 44.31 -10.29 20.11
CA SER A 958 43.78 -11.65 20.22
C SER A 958 42.30 -11.68 20.64
N HIS A 959 41.51 -12.53 19.99
CA HIS A 959 40.07 -12.68 20.23
C HIS A 959 39.74 -12.96 21.71
N SER A 960 40.60 -13.72 22.40
CA SER A 960 40.43 -14.04 23.81
C SER A 960 40.59 -12.82 24.72
N LEU A 961 41.53 -11.91 24.40
CA LEU A 961 41.73 -10.68 25.19
C LEU A 961 40.52 -9.76 25.05
N ILE A 962 40.04 -9.53 23.83
CA ILE A 962 38.86 -8.67 23.59
C ILE A 962 37.62 -9.20 24.32
N LEU A 963 37.36 -10.51 24.24
CA LEU A 963 36.21 -11.11 24.94
C LEU A 963 36.34 -11.04 26.46
N THR A 964 37.55 -11.20 27.01
CA THR A 964 37.78 -11.12 28.46
C THR A 964 37.58 -9.69 28.98
N GLU A 965 38.09 -8.70 28.25
CA GLU A 965 37.96 -7.28 28.61
C GLU A 965 36.52 -6.78 28.50
N ILE A 966 35.74 -7.31 27.55
CA ILE A 966 34.32 -6.95 27.44
C ILE A 966 33.49 -7.58 28.55
N GLU A 967 33.89 -8.76 29.02
CA GLU A 967 33.29 -9.38 30.20
C GLU A 967 33.61 -8.63 31.49
N THR A 968 34.81 -8.03 31.62
CA THR A 968 35.13 -7.15 32.76
C THR A 968 34.32 -5.86 32.68
N LEU A 969 34.31 -5.17 31.53
CA LEU A 969 33.56 -3.92 31.33
C LEU A 969 32.06 -4.08 31.55
N ARG A 970 31.49 -5.23 31.18
CA ARG A 970 30.06 -5.52 31.43
C ARG A 970 29.71 -5.59 32.92
N LYS A 971 30.65 -6.02 33.77
CA LYS A 971 30.38 -6.05 35.22
C LYS A 971 30.21 -4.65 35.78
N GLU A 972 30.81 -3.65 35.13
CA GLU A 972 30.81 -2.25 35.56
C GLU A 972 29.70 -1.44 34.88
N LYS A 973 29.41 -1.70 33.59
CA LYS A 973 28.46 -0.94 32.77
C LYS A 973 27.55 -1.85 31.94
N SER A 974 26.30 -1.44 31.76
CA SER A 974 25.36 -2.10 30.85
C SER A 974 25.48 -1.52 29.45
N PHE A 975 25.78 -2.37 28.47
CA PHE A 975 25.81 -2.02 27.05
C PHE A 975 25.54 -3.27 26.21
N THR A 976 25.20 -3.07 24.94
CA THR A 976 24.97 -4.15 23.98
C THR A 976 25.80 -3.92 22.72
N VAL A 977 26.49 -4.95 22.24
CA VAL A 977 27.31 -4.91 21.02
C VAL A 977 26.64 -5.73 19.93
N HIS A 978 26.29 -5.05 18.85
CA HIS A 978 25.86 -5.61 17.59
C HIS A 978 27.04 -5.64 16.63
N THR A 979 27.22 -6.72 15.90
CA THR A 979 28.34 -6.90 14.97
C THR A 979 27.81 -7.04 13.55
N VAL A 980 28.36 -6.26 12.63
CA VAL A 980 28.03 -6.24 11.20
C VAL A 980 29.28 -6.59 10.42
N ALA A 981 29.26 -7.73 9.74
CA ALA A 981 30.39 -8.20 8.93
C ALA A 981 30.20 -7.82 7.45
N LEU A 982 31.23 -7.23 6.85
CA LEU A 982 31.27 -6.83 5.44
C LEU A 982 32.15 -7.82 4.64
N ASN A 983 31.55 -8.52 3.66
CA ASN A 983 32.22 -9.39 2.67
C ASN A 983 33.43 -10.21 3.19
N TYR A 984 33.18 -11.09 4.17
CA TYR A 984 34.23 -11.89 4.79
C TYR A 984 34.12 -13.39 4.57
N HIS A 985 35.28 -14.05 4.44
CA HIS A 985 35.43 -15.48 4.10
C HIS A 985 36.10 -16.34 5.18
N ASP A 986 36.80 -15.77 6.18
CA ASP A 986 37.38 -16.60 7.25
C ASP A 986 36.35 -16.92 8.35
N ARG A 987 36.25 -18.21 8.67
CA ARG A 987 35.30 -18.76 9.64
C ARG A 987 35.67 -18.38 11.07
N SER A 988 36.95 -18.15 11.34
CA SER A 988 37.46 -17.89 12.69
C SER A 988 36.97 -16.54 13.24
N ASP A 989 37.04 -15.47 12.43
CA ASP A 989 36.60 -14.13 12.83
C ASP A 989 35.07 -14.00 12.81
N ILE A 990 34.38 -14.69 11.91
CA ILE A 990 32.90 -14.75 11.94
C ILE A 990 32.41 -15.35 13.26
N GLU A 991 33.07 -16.41 13.74
CA GLU A 991 32.70 -17.04 15.01
C GLU A 991 33.05 -16.13 16.20
N PHE A 992 34.14 -15.38 16.11
CA PHE A 992 34.48 -14.34 17.09
C PHE A 992 33.42 -13.23 17.13
N LEU A 993 33.02 -12.65 16.00
CA LEU A 993 32.00 -11.60 15.93
C LEU A 993 30.63 -12.07 16.43
N LYS A 994 30.27 -13.34 16.16
CA LYS A 994 29.07 -13.97 16.74
C LYS A 994 29.19 -14.12 18.25
N CYS A 995 30.32 -14.65 18.73
CA CYS A 995 30.58 -14.82 20.16
C CYS A 995 30.54 -13.47 20.89
N LEU A 996 31.14 -12.43 20.32
CA LEU A 996 31.13 -11.06 20.82
C LEU A 996 29.70 -10.52 20.98
N ALA A 997 28.90 -10.60 19.92
CA ALA A 997 27.52 -10.16 19.95
C ALA A 997 26.63 -10.99 20.90
N HIS A 998 26.79 -12.32 20.94
CA HIS A 998 25.96 -13.19 21.78
C HIS A 998 26.31 -13.11 23.25
N LYS A 999 27.61 -13.03 23.59
CA LYS A 999 28.03 -12.69 24.96
C LYS A 999 27.40 -11.37 25.33
N THR A 1000 27.52 -10.38 24.44
CA THR A 1000 26.81 -9.10 24.33
C THR A 1000 25.33 -8.99 24.68
N GLY A 1001 24.57 -10.06 24.46
CA GLY A 1001 23.11 -9.95 24.32
C GLY A 1001 22.67 -9.19 23.06
N GLY A 1002 23.62 -8.78 22.20
CA GLY A 1002 23.40 -8.16 20.92
C GLY A 1002 23.19 -9.19 19.79
N ARG A 1003 23.38 -8.75 18.55
CA ARG A 1003 23.02 -9.51 17.33
C ARG A 1003 24.14 -9.45 16.30
N TYR A 1004 24.33 -10.58 15.63
CA TYR A 1004 25.22 -10.67 14.47
C TYR A 1004 24.44 -10.49 13.16
N HIS A 1005 24.92 -9.60 12.29
CA HIS A 1005 24.35 -9.32 10.97
C HIS A 1005 25.41 -9.50 9.88
N LYS A 1006 24.98 -10.09 8.76
CA LYS A 1006 25.76 -10.21 7.52
C LYS A 1006 24.84 -9.86 6.37
N ALA A 1007 25.28 -8.93 5.52
CA ALA A 1007 24.53 -8.52 4.34
C ALA A 1007 24.45 -9.69 3.35
N PRO A 1008 23.25 -10.03 2.83
CA PRO A 1008 23.12 -11.04 1.77
C PRO A 1008 23.54 -10.49 0.41
N ASP A 1009 24.13 -11.36 -0.41
CA ASP A 1009 24.57 -11.03 -1.77
C ASP A 1009 23.39 -10.59 -2.64
N ASP A 1010 23.62 -9.66 -3.59
CA ASP A 1010 22.57 -9.16 -4.48
C ASP A 1010 21.82 -10.28 -5.22
N ILE A 1011 22.55 -11.35 -5.59
CA ILE A 1011 22.01 -12.54 -6.27
C ILE A 1011 21.02 -13.28 -5.35
N GLU A 1012 21.36 -13.45 -4.08
CA GLU A 1012 20.49 -14.09 -3.09
C GLU A 1012 19.23 -13.26 -2.86
N THR A 1013 19.35 -11.93 -2.79
CA THR A 1013 18.17 -11.05 -2.61
C THR A 1013 17.21 -11.09 -3.79
N ALA A 1014 17.72 -11.16 -5.03
CA ALA A 1014 16.90 -11.29 -6.23
C ALA A 1014 16.20 -12.67 -6.29
N LEU A 1015 16.91 -13.74 -5.92
CA LEU A 1015 16.33 -15.09 -5.81
C LEU A 1015 15.23 -15.12 -4.74
N ILE A 1016 15.43 -14.48 -3.59
CA ILE A 1016 14.42 -14.40 -2.51
C ILE A 1016 13.18 -13.65 -2.98
N ARG A 1017 13.32 -12.51 -3.67
CA ARG A 1017 12.18 -11.77 -4.22
C ARG A 1017 11.40 -12.60 -5.24
N LYS A 1018 12.10 -13.35 -6.12
CA LYS A 1018 11.48 -14.28 -7.08
C LYS A 1018 10.73 -15.42 -6.36
N LEU A 1019 11.31 -15.98 -5.30
CA LEU A 1019 10.75 -17.04 -4.47
C LEU A 1019 9.53 -16.61 -3.64
N LEU A 1020 9.41 -15.33 -3.30
CA LEU A 1020 8.26 -14.77 -2.59
C LEU A 1020 7.11 -14.39 -3.53
N SER A 1021 7.42 -14.14 -4.80
CA SER A 1021 6.46 -13.72 -5.83
C SER A 1021 5.71 -14.91 -6.46
N ASP A 1022 6.31 -16.11 -6.47
CA ASP A 1022 5.72 -17.32 -7.05
C ASP A 1022 5.21 -18.30 -5.96
N PRO A 1023 3.90 -18.40 -5.71
CA PRO A 1023 3.32 -19.38 -4.78
C PRO A 1023 3.44 -20.83 -5.27
N CYS A 1024 3.85 -21.05 -6.53
CA CYS A 1024 3.97 -22.36 -7.16
C CYS A 1024 5.37 -22.98 -7.02
N SER A 1025 6.41 -22.20 -6.64
CA SER A 1025 7.80 -22.68 -6.49
C SER A 1025 8.08 -23.35 -5.12
N ALA A 1026 7.14 -24.15 -4.61
CA ALA A 1026 7.15 -24.72 -3.25
C ALA A 1026 8.32 -25.70 -2.94
N ASP A 1027 9.21 -25.97 -3.90
CA ASP A 1027 10.30 -26.93 -3.80
C ASP A 1027 11.71 -26.32 -3.76
N THR A 1028 11.88 -25.01 -3.92
CA THR A 1028 13.20 -24.38 -3.83
C THR A 1028 13.57 -24.03 -2.37
N VAL A 1029 14.69 -24.56 -1.90
CA VAL A 1029 15.24 -24.33 -0.55
C VAL A 1029 15.78 -22.89 -0.45
N LEU A 1030 15.52 -22.21 0.68
CA LEU A 1030 16.06 -20.87 0.91
C LEU A 1030 17.58 -20.95 1.12
N PRO A 1031 18.36 -19.93 0.71
CA PRO A 1031 19.78 -19.88 1.02
C PRO A 1031 19.99 -19.86 2.54
N LYS A 1032 21.12 -20.43 2.99
CA LYS A 1032 21.47 -20.46 4.41
C LYS A 1032 22.00 -19.10 4.84
N PHE A 1033 21.16 -18.32 5.52
CA PHE A 1033 21.58 -17.03 6.06
C PHE A 1033 22.47 -17.20 7.30
N GLU A 1034 23.55 -16.41 7.36
CA GLU A 1034 24.43 -16.37 8.52
C GLU A 1034 23.99 -15.35 9.58
N GLY A 1035 23.25 -14.31 9.17
CA GLY A 1035 22.72 -13.27 10.07
C GLY A 1035 21.61 -13.80 10.99
N ASP A 1036 21.60 -13.34 12.25
CA ASP A 1036 20.73 -13.87 13.30
C ASP A 1036 19.23 -13.70 13.01
N ASP A 1037 18.84 -12.56 12.46
CA ASP A 1037 17.43 -12.22 12.23
C ASP A 1037 16.88 -12.88 10.96
N LEU A 1038 17.68 -12.97 9.89
CA LEU A 1038 17.31 -13.68 8.65
C LEU A 1038 17.27 -15.21 8.87
N ARG A 1039 18.27 -15.77 9.55
CA ARG A 1039 18.36 -17.21 9.86
C ARG A 1039 17.16 -17.72 10.66
N LYS A 1040 16.77 -17.00 11.71
CA LYS A 1040 15.60 -17.39 12.53
C LYS A 1040 14.30 -17.35 11.74
N LEU A 1041 14.17 -16.38 10.82
CA LEU A 1041 12.99 -16.26 9.98
C LEU A 1041 12.95 -17.36 8.92
N SER A 1042 14.08 -17.66 8.26
CA SER A 1042 14.17 -18.71 7.26
C SER A 1042 13.88 -20.10 7.84
N GLU A 1043 14.42 -20.42 9.03
CA GLU A 1043 14.13 -21.67 9.73
C GLU A 1043 12.63 -21.84 10.03
N GLU A 1044 11.95 -20.76 10.45
CA GLU A 1044 10.52 -20.81 10.74
C GLU A 1044 9.68 -20.88 9.44
N ILE A 1045 10.13 -20.27 8.33
CA ILE A 1045 9.51 -20.40 7.00
C ILE A 1045 9.62 -21.84 6.50
N GLU A 1046 10.81 -22.46 6.55
CA GLU A 1046 11.02 -23.84 6.12
C GLU A 1046 10.17 -24.81 6.93
N LYS A 1047 10.05 -24.58 8.24
CA LYS A 1047 9.18 -25.34 9.11
C LYS A 1047 7.70 -25.20 8.74
N LEU A 1048 7.25 -24.00 8.36
CA LEU A 1048 5.89 -23.77 7.88
C LEU A 1048 5.65 -24.51 6.54
N ARG A 1049 6.60 -24.44 5.60
CA ARG A 1049 6.55 -25.18 4.32
C ARG A 1049 6.46 -26.68 4.54
N LEU A 1050 7.24 -27.23 5.48
CA LEU A 1050 7.19 -28.64 5.86
C LEU A 1050 5.79 -29.03 6.35
N PHE A 1051 5.19 -28.23 7.25
CA PHE A 1051 3.84 -28.48 7.74
C PHE A 1051 2.77 -28.36 6.65
N GLN A 1052 2.91 -27.41 5.71
CA GLN A 1052 2.02 -27.32 4.55
C GLN A 1052 2.10 -28.55 3.64
N LYS A 1053 3.32 -29.05 3.35
CA LYS A 1053 3.53 -30.28 2.57
C LYS A 1053 2.87 -31.48 3.26
N GLN A 1054 3.09 -31.64 4.57
CA GLN A 1054 2.47 -32.70 5.37
C GLN A 1054 0.94 -32.59 5.40
N ALA A 1055 0.37 -31.40 5.61
CA ALA A 1055 -1.07 -31.20 5.61
C ALA A 1055 -1.73 -31.47 4.24
N LYS A 1056 -1.05 -31.10 3.13
CA LYS A 1056 -1.48 -31.45 1.76
C LYS A 1056 -1.47 -32.96 1.54
N ALA A 1057 -0.43 -33.66 2.00
CA ALA A 1057 -0.34 -35.13 1.94
C ALA A 1057 -1.48 -35.78 2.74
N PHE A 1058 -1.71 -35.36 3.99
CA PHE A 1058 -2.79 -35.88 4.84
C PHE A 1058 -4.18 -35.68 4.21
N ARG A 1059 -4.41 -34.52 3.59
CA ARG A 1059 -5.67 -34.23 2.89
C ARG A 1059 -5.87 -35.14 1.68
N LYS A 1060 -4.80 -35.43 0.91
CA LYS A 1060 -4.85 -36.39 -0.20
C LYS A 1060 -5.18 -37.80 0.29
N THR A 1061 -4.58 -38.25 1.39
CA THR A 1061 -4.86 -39.56 1.99
C THR A 1061 -6.34 -39.70 2.40
N ILE A 1062 -6.93 -38.68 3.02
CA ILE A 1062 -8.35 -38.67 3.43
C ILE A 1062 -9.31 -38.65 2.22
N LEU A 1063 -8.94 -37.95 1.14
CA LEU A 1063 -9.75 -37.93 -0.08
C LEU A 1063 -9.65 -39.25 -0.85
N GLY A 1064 -8.46 -39.88 -0.86
CA GLY A 1064 -8.25 -41.19 -1.48
C GLY A 1064 -8.99 -42.33 -0.78
N SER A 1065 -9.08 -42.33 0.56
CA SER A 1065 -9.81 -43.36 1.30
C SER A 1065 -11.32 -43.31 1.09
N ARG A 1066 -11.90 -42.14 0.81
CA ARG A 1066 -13.34 -42.01 0.51
C ARG A 1066 -13.75 -42.54 -0.86
N ASN A 1067 -12.82 -42.60 -1.82
CA ASN A 1067 -13.11 -43.12 -3.16
C ASN A 1067 -13.13 -44.66 -3.22
N LEU A 1068 -12.64 -45.34 -2.18
CA LEU A 1068 -12.62 -46.81 -2.06
C LEU A 1068 -13.85 -47.36 -1.32
N GLU A 1069 -14.59 -46.53 -0.56
CA GLU A 1069 -15.84 -46.92 0.12
C GLU A 1069 -17.09 -46.69 -0.75
N GLY A 1070 -16.91 -46.24 -2.00
CA GLY A 1070 -17.99 -45.93 -2.95
C GLY A 1070 -18.16 -46.94 -4.10
N THR A 1071 -17.51 -48.09 -4.03
CA THR A 1071 -17.70 -49.23 -4.97
C THR A 1071 -18.25 -50.44 -4.26
#